data_AF-A0AAP5H4E1-F1
#
_entry.id   AF-A0AAP5H4E1-F1
#
_cell.length_a   1.000
_cell.length_b   1.000
_cell.length_c   1.000
_cell.angle_alpha   90.00
_cell.angle_beta   90.00
_cell.angle_gamma   90.00
#
_symmetry.space_group_name_H-M   'P 1'
#
loop_
_entity.id
_entity.type
_entity.pdbx_description
1 polymer ?
#
loop_
_entity_poly.entity_id
_entity_poly.type
_entity_poly.pdbx_seq_one_letter_code
_entity_poly.pdbx_strand_id
1 'polypeptide(L)'
;MELKNKAWKPIFASFLMSILFSYLLMVGFYLIGPGGDFTQLLLEPVKVISFAYAQENLKVIFSLIPFVILGGMLYSMRSSIVLPKLVDASDFGLHGTSKWGQPSDVVNGKTFSKRNAYTKDPLSAFMMEPGIILGKIPSRRELIIMPKGTNIDNRNVLIIGSSGSGKGQAYVFPNMMNHVEETIIVTDPKGEIYEATHQLKRDQGYKVYQIDFVNFSEEVGYNPLDYVEDDEDARAVANTIASNAVDDGKRDFWSESAIAYFAAIILYIKTEYRHTATMTHVVQFTAKAGKDEEFLDNLLEDMPVDHPAYDMFTLANMSAGTTRTGIMSTLAQQIGIFAMRKIANFTAKSSFNFRDLQQEKTVLYIKVRMKSNPFKQLTATFFEQLIDTFYDIADENHSRLPIDSIYLLDEFANIGKINGYPNILATCRGLGMSMHTVIQDIGQLEDKRMYGPDMARSIINNHDTTLFLRTKDTKTAKYFSDVAGETTIKHKQKSTSIGEKNASKSISEQFVKRPLITQGELLNVNPAVCYLFVNGYFPLKLEKSYQYKVYGEFLFGKDRKPNYERSSRDNFLKFFGIRSENPVERLPEANPVIEPEEPELDYDETLEAEMLTLEEEMEQIPEEEDVPLADEDESEDEEGITTEELSMLLGNFESVDQIPVEPDEEIAVTTEAVDDGTTDEDVQAAFKELEEALNGIGDDDPDAEALMEAIKELTDEVAADQEETAKDEEKKELNDSDDLPM
;
A
#
# COMPACT_ATOMS: atom_id res chain seq x y z
N MET A 1 -32.54 -7.48 -13.07
CA MET A 1 -33.12 -8.71 -12.48
C MET A 1 -32.39 -9.86 -13.12
N GLU A 2 -31.57 -10.59 -12.38
CA GLU A 2 -30.70 -11.61 -12.99
C GLU A 2 -31.47 -12.91 -13.25
N LEU A 3 -31.39 -13.36 -14.50
CA LEU A 3 -31.93 -14.61 -14.96
C LEU A 3 -30.95 -15.74 -14.63
N LYS A 4 -31.44 -16.91 -14.23
CA LYS A 4 -30.59 -18.09 -14.07
C LYS A 4 -30.02 -18.51 -15.44
N ASN A 5 -28.80 -19.06 -15.50
CA ASN A 5 -28.18 -19.52 -16.76
C ASN A 5 -29.01 -20.56 -17.56
N LYS A 6 -29.99 -21.22 -16.93
CA LYS A 6 -30.93 -22.16 -17.57
C LYS A 6 -32.36 -21.61 -17.73
N ALA A 7 -32.59 -20.31 -17.51
CA ALA A 7 -33.91 -19.65 -17.54
C ALA A 7 -34.60 -19.67 -18.91
N TRP A 8 -33.85 -19.86 -20.01
CA TRP A 8 -34.44 -19.98 -21.35
C TRP A 8 -35.37 -21.19 -21.47
N LYS A 9 -35.07 -22.31 -20.80
CA LYS A 9 -35.90 -23.53 -20.83
C LYS A 9 -37.33 -23.33 -20.31
N PRO A 10 -37.57 -22.80 -19.08
CA PRO A 10 -38.93 -22.53 -18.61
C PRO A 10 -39.64 -21.41 -19.38
N ILE A 11 -38.92 -20.41 -19.92
CA ILE A 11 -39.51 -19.38 -20.79
C ILE A 11 -40.02 -20.01 -22.09
N PHE A 12 -39.21 -20.84 -22.75
CA PHE A 12 -39.58 -21.54 -23.99
C PHE A 12 -40.73 -22.53 -23.78
N ALA A 13 -40.71 -23.29 -22.68
CA ALA A 13 -41.83 -24.16 -22.32
C ALA A 13 -43.13 -23.37 -22.06
N SER A 14 -43.06 -22.23 -21.38
CA SER A 14 -44.22 -21.34 -21.18
C SER A 14 -44.77 -20.81 -22.50
N PHE A 15 -43.90 -20.43 -23.44
CA PHE A 15 -44.28 -19.98 -24.77
C PHE A 15 -45.02 -21.08 -25.55
N LEU A 16 -44.44 -22.28 -25.65
CA LEU A 16 -45.06 -23.41 -26.36
C LEU A 16 -46.42 -23.81 -25.75
N MET A 17 -46.50 -23.85 -24.41
CA MET A 17 -47.74 -24.17 -23.70
C MET A 17 -48.80 -23.07 -23.86
N SER A 18 -48.41 -21.79 -23.94
CA SER A 18 -49.37 -20.70 -24.17
C SER A 18 -50.06 -20.79 -25.54
N ILE A 19 -49.33 -21.20 -26.57
CA ILE A 19 -49.87 -21.45 -27.91
C ILE A 19 -50.81 -22.66 -27.88
N LEU A 20 -50.37 -23.77 -27.26
CA LEU A 20 -51.17 -25.00 -27.15
C LEU A 20 -52.49 -24.77 -26.40
N PHE A 21 -52.46 -24.12 -25.24
CA PHE A 21 -53.69 -23.80 -24.48
C PHE A 21 -54.58 -22.81 -25.22
N SER A 22 -54.03 -21.82 -25.92
CA SER A 22 -54.84 -20.92 -26.74
C SER A 22 -55.53 -21.65 -27.89
N TYR A 23 -54.85 -22.62 -28.53
CA TYR A 23 -55.47 -23.45 -29.57
C TYR A 23 -56.56 -24.37 -29.00
N LEU A 24 -56.32 -25.01 -27.84
CA LEU A 24 -57.35 -25.81 -27.14
C LEU A 24 -58.59 -24.98 -26.78
N LEU A 25 -58.42 -23.72 -26.39
CA LEU A 25 -59.54 -22.79 -26.17
C LEU A 25 -60.31 -22.47 -27.47
N MET A 26 -59.62 -22.30 -28.61
CA MET A 26 -60.28 -22.14 -29.92
C MET A 26 -61.08 -23.39 -30.30
N VAL A 27 -60.52 -24.59 -30.10
CA VAL A 27 -61.21 -25.88 -30.35
C VAL A 27 -62.46 -26.00 -29.46
N GLY A 28 -62.35 -25.67 -28.17
CA GLY A 28 -63.50 -25.66 -27.26
C GLY A 28 -64.59 -24.68 -27.68
N PHE A 29 -64.21 -23.49 -28.15
CA PHE A 29 -65.17 -22.47 -28.62
C PHE A 29 -65.85 -22.88 -29.95
N TYR A 30 -65.12 -23.54 -30.84
CA TYR A 30 -65.69 -24.16 -32.05
C TYR A 30 -66.70 -25.25 -31.67
N LEU A 31 -66.40 -26.08 -30.67
CA LEU A 31 -67.29 -27.16 -30.23
C LEU A 31 -68.59 -26.64 -29.57
N ILE A 32 -68.55 -25.46 -28.94
CA ILE A 32 -69.74 -24.77 -28.38
C ILE A 32 -70.59 -24.11 -29.48
N GLY A 33 -69.98 -23.64 -30.57
CA GLY A 33 -70.68 -22.97 -31.68
C GLY A 33 -71.22 -23.94 -32.73
N PRO A 34 -70.51 -24.17 -33.86
CA PRO A 34 -70.95 -25.09 -34.91
C PRO A 34 -70.99 -26.58 -34.51
N GLY A 35 -70.31 -26.98 -33.43
CA GLY A 35 -70.28 -28.37 -32.97
C GLY A 35 -69.39 -29.30 -33.82
N GLY A 36 -69.19 -30.53 -33.34
CA GLY A 36 -68.38 -31.55 -34.00
C GLY A 36 -67.72 -32.51 -33.00
N ASP A 37 -66.96 -33.48 -33.51
CA ASP A 37 -66.13 -34.34 -32.65
C ASP A 37 -64.82 -33.64 -32.24
N PHE A 38 -64.48 -33.73 -30.96
CA PHE A 38 -63.30 -33.07 -30.39
C PHE A 38 -61.98 -33.62 -30.95
N THR A 39 -61.89 -34.93 -31.20
CA THR A 39 -60.64 -35.54 -31.67
C THR A 39 -60.33 -35.17 -33.12
N GLN A 40 -61.36 -35.06 -33.96
CA GLN A 40 -61.22 -34.58 -35.33
C GLN A 40 -60.85 -33.09 -35.39
N LEU A 41 -61.48 -32.26 -34.55
CA LEU A 41 -61.21 -30.81 -34.52
C LEU A 41 -59.79 -30.46 -34.07
N LEU A 42 -59.18 -31.26 -33.17
CA LEU A 42 -57.76 -31.11 -32.81
C LEU A 42 -56.83 -31.24 -34.03
N LEU A 43 -57.17 -32.11 -34.98
CA LEU A 43 -56.37 -32.43 -36.16
C LEU A 43 -56.67 -31.53 -37.39
N GLU A 44 -57.65 -30.64 -37.32
CA GLU A 44 -58.04 -29.72 -38.41
C GLU A 44 -57.76 -28.22 -38.06
N PRO A 45 -56.49 -27.82 -37.82
CA PRO A 45 -56.18 -26.48 -37.28
C PRO A 45 -56.62 -25.33 -38.18
N VAL A 46 -56.56 -25.50 -39.51
CA VAL A 46 -57.00 -24.47 -40.47
C VAL A 46 -58.48 -24.13 -40.31
N LYS A 47 -59.32 -25.11 -40.00
CA LYS A 47 -60.78 -24.97 -39.84
C LYS A 47 -61.14 -24.27 -38.53
N VAL A 48 -60.45 -24.63 -37.45
CA VAL A 48 -60.62 -24.02 -36.11
C VAL A 48 -60.14 -22.57 -36.11
N ILE A 49 -58.96 -22.30 -36.69
CA ILE A 49 -58.38 -20.95 -36.76
C ILE A 49 -59.21 -20.05 -37.69
N SER A 50 -59.63 -20.53 -38.86
CA SER A 50 -60.45 -19.73 -39.78
C SER A 50 -61.82 -19.36 -39.16
N PHE A 51 -62.46 -20.25 -38.41
CA PHE A 51 -63.65 -19.92 -37.63
C PHE A 51 -63.39 -18.83 -36.58
N ALA A 52 -62.34 -18.98 -35.77
CA ALA A 52 -61.99 -18.00 -34.74
C ALA A 52 -61.65 -16.61 -35.31
N TYR A 53 -61.09 -16.55 -36.53
CA TYR A 53 -60.71 -15.31 -37.21
C TYR A 53 -61.80 -14.74 -38.15
N ALA A 54 -62.89 -15.46 -38.40
CA ALA A 54 -64.00 -15.02 -39.24
C ALA A 54 -64.93 -13.99 -38.55
N GLN A 55 -64.92 -13.90 -37.21
CA GLN A 55 -65.66 -12.89 -36.47
C GLN A 55 -64.72 -11.90 -35.78
N GLU A 56 -64.98 -10.61 -35.92
CA GLU A 56 -64.10 -9.54 -35.41
C GLU A 56 -63.85 -9.63 -33.90
N ASN A 57 -64.88 -9.88 -33.11
CA ASN A 57 -64.77 -10.01 -31.66
C ASN A 57 -63.90 -11.21 -31.25
N LEU A 58 -64.10 -12.37 -31.89
CA LEU A 58 -63.34 -13.59 -31.61
C LEU A 58 -61.88 -13.46 -32.05
N LYS A 59 -61.63 -12.82 -33.21
CA LYS A 59 -60.30 -12.50 -33.72
C LYS A 59 -59.49 -11.68 -32.71
N VAL A 60 -60.06 -10.61 -32.16
CA VAL A 60 -59.38 -9.78 -31.14
C VAL A 60 -59.08 -10.62 -29.89
N ILE A 61 -60.08 -11.32 -29.34
CA ILE A 61 -59.93 -12.13 -28.13
C ILE A 61 -58.85 -13.21 -28.31
N PHE A 62 -58.92 -14.01 -29.37
CA PHE A 62 -57.97 -15.10 -29.62
C PHE A 62 -56.58 -14.65 -30.10
N SER A 63 -56.43 -13.40 -30.57
CA SER A 63 -55.11 -12.81 -30.77
C SER A 63 -54.42 -12.40 -29.45
N LEU A 64 -55.19 -12.08 -28.41
CA LEU A 64 -54.67 -11.63 -27.11
C LEU A 64 -54.49 -12.76 -26.08
N ILE A 65 -55.33 -13.80 -26.12
CA ILE A 65 -55.28 -14.95 -25.21
C ILE A 65 -53.88 -15.59 -25.07
N PRO A 66 -53.09 -15.83 -26.14
CA PRO A 66 -51.74 -16.39 -26.00
C PRO A 66 -50.83 -15.54 -25.10
N PHE A 67 -50.89 -14.20 -25.23
CA PHE A 67 -50.08 -13.28 -24.44
C PHE A 67 -50.53 -13.21 -22.98
N VAL A 68 -51.83 -13.30 -22.72
CA VAL A 68 -52.38 -13.35 -21.34
C VAL A 68 -51.97 -14.65 -20.64
N ILE A 69 -52.09 -15.80 -21.33
CA ILE A 69 -51.67 -17.10 -20.80
C ILE A 69 -50.15 -17.11 -20.57
N LEU A 70 -49.36 -16.61 -21.52
CA LEU A 70 -47.91 -16.50 -21.40
C LEU A 70 -47.50 -15.63 -20.20
N GLY A 71 -48.13 -14.46 -20.04
CA GLY A 71 -47.90 -13.59 -18.89
C GLY A 71 -48.20 -14.28 -17.55
N GLY A 72 -49.32 -15.00 -17.47
CA GLY A 72 -49.68 -15.80 -16.29
C GLY A 72 -48.69 -16.94 -16.00
N MET A 73 -48.24 -17.65 -17.03
CA MET A 73 -47.25 -18.73 -16.90
C MET A 73 -45.88 -18.20 -16.46
N LEU A 74 -45.38 -17.13 -17.08
CA LEU A 74 -44.11 -16.49 -16.70
C LEU A 74 -44.17 -15.92 -15.28
N TYR A 75 -45.30 -15.36 -14.87
CA TYR A 75 -45.52 -14.91 -13.48
C TYR A 75 -45.49 -16.08 -12.48
N SER A 76 -46.14 -17.21 -12.81
CA SER A 76 -46.13 -18.42 -11.99
C SER A 76 -44.73 -19.04 -11.88
N MET A 77 -43.99 -19.09 -12.99
CA MET A 77 -42.64 -19.66 -13.08
C MET A 77 -41.52 -18.71 -12.65
N ARG A 78 -41.83 -17.50 -12.15
CA ARG A 78 -40.84 -16.45 -11.84
C ARG A 78 -39.68 -16.92 -10.94
N SER A 79 -39.92 -17.82 -9.98
CA SER A 79 -38.89 -18.38 -9.09
C SER A 79 -37.93 -19.37 -9.76
N SER A 80 -38.34 -19.96 -10.88
CA SER A 80 -37.50 -20.84 -11.71
C SER A 80 -36.71 -20.06 -12.76
N ILE A 81 -37.17 -18.85 -13.10
CA ILE A 81 -36.58 -17.95 -14.10
C ILE A 81 -35.54 -17.00 -13.44
N VAL A 82 -35.88 -16.44 -12.29
CA VAL A 82 -35.08 -15.41 -11.59
C VAL A 82 -34.29 -16.03 -10.43
N LEU A 83 -33.06 -15.56 -10.21
CA LEU A 83 -32.28 -15.92 -9.01
C LEU A 83 -33.02 -15.48 -7.72
N PRO A 84 -33.14 -16.34 -6.70
CA PRO A 84 -33.62 -15.89 -5.40
C PRO A 84 -32.56 -14.93 -4.83
N LYS A 85 -32.87 -13.63 -4.82
CA LYS A 85 -32.03 -12.67 -4.10
C LYS A 85 -31.98 -13.08 -2.63
N LEU A 86 -30.79 -13.16 -2.06
CA LEU A 86 -30.61 -12.98 -0.63
C LEU A 86 -31.29 -11.66 -0.27
N VAL A 87 -32.23 -11.69 0.68
CA VAL A 87 -32.93 -10.49 1.12
C VAL A 87 -32.15 -9.93 2.29
N ASP A 88 -31.71 -8.68 2.14
CA ASP A 88 -31.10 -7.92 3.22
C ASP A 88 -32.05 -7.90 4.43
N ALA A 89 -31.50 -8.21 5.61
CA ALA A 89 -32.20 -8.17 6.89
C ALA A 89 -31.31 -7.56 7.98
N SER A 90 -30.37 -6.68 7.60
CA SER A 90 -29.55 -5.87 8.50
C SER A 90 -30.38 -5.16 9.58
N ASP A 91 -31.57 -4.66 9.22
CA ASP A 91 -32.52 -4.02 10.15
C ASP A 91 -33.09 -4.97 11.23
N PHE A 92 -32.97 -6.29 11.07
CA PHE A 92 -33.33 -7.29 12.10
C PHE A 92 -32.17 -7.58 13.07
N GLY A 93 -30.92 -7.27 12.67
CA GLY A 93 -29.75 -7.16 13.54
C GLY A 93 -29.23 -8.42 14.23
N LEU A 94 -29.88 -9.59 14.12
CA LEU A 94 -29.60 -10.81 14.89
C LEU A 94 -28.12 -11.24 14.93
N HIS A 95 -27.36 -10.99 13.85
CA HIS A 95 -25.94 -11.33 13.73
C HIS A 95 -25.09 -10.17 13.21
N GLY A 96 -25.59 -8.93 13.27
CA GLY A 96 -24.94 -7.74 12.73
C GLY A 96 -25.88 -6.87 11.90
N THR A 97 -25.68 -5.55 11.99
CA THR A 97 -26.51 -4.49 11.39
C THR A 97 -25.82 -3.74 10.25
N SER A 98 -24.60 -4.14 9.86
CA SER A 98 -23.81 -3.46 8.84
C SER A 98 -24.52 -3.51 7.49
N LYS A 99 -24.50 -2.41 6.74
CA LYS A 99 -25.11 -2.30 5.40
C LYS A 99 -24.35 -1.29 4.55
N TRP A 100 -24.56 -1.36 3.23
CA TRP A 100 -24.03 -0.36 2.30
C TRP A 100 -24.81 0.95 2.43
N GLY A 101 -24.12 2.04 2.73
CA GLY A 101 -24.71 3.38 2.73
C GLY A 101 -25.21 3.78 1.34
N GLN A 102 -26.22 4.64 1.27
CA GLN A 102 -26.60 5.26 0.00
C GLN A 102 -25.89 6.61 -0.17
N PRO A 103 -25.35 6.93 -1.36
CA PRO A 103 -24.73 8.23 -1.62
C PRO A 103 -25.66 9.43 -1.34
N SER A 104 -26.98 9.25 -1.42
CA SER A 104 -27.99 10.27 -1.05
C SER A 104 -27.91 10.73 0.39
N ASP A 105 -27.46 9.85 1.29
CA ASP A 105 -27.57 10.06 2.74
C ASP A 105 -26.37 10.91 3.23
N VAL A 106 -25.25 10.79 2.53
CA VAL A 106 -23.98 11.47 2.82
C VAL A 106 -23.76 12.73 1.97
N VAL A 107 -24.39 12.84 0.78
CA VAL A 107 -24.37 14.04 -0.09
C VAL A 107 -25.37 15.09 0.44
N ASN A 108 -25.14 15.52 1.68
CA ASN A 108 -26.01 16.40 2.43
C ASN A 108 -25.59 17.88 2.40
N GLY A 109 -24.42 18.21 1.83
CA GLY A 109 -23.85 19.56 1.76
C GLY A 109 -23.07 19.99 3.00
N LYS A 110 -22.95 19.11 3.99
CA LYS A 110 -22.04 19.23 5.14
C LYS A 110 -20.93 18.18 5.02
N THR A 111 -21.29 16.90 4.95
CA THR A 111 -20.34 15.78 4.86
C THR A 111 -19.67 15.75 3.49
N PHE A 112 -20.49 15.65 2.42
CA PHE A 112 -20.06 15.76 1.04
C PHE A 112 -20.88 16.80 0.27
N SER A 113 -20.23 17.42 -0.72
CA SER A 113 -20.79 18.51 -1.52
C SER A 113 -22.00 18.11 -2.36
N LYS A 114 -22.99 19.01 -2.44
CA LYS A 114 -24.10 18.96 -3.42
C LYS A 114 -23.74 19.57 -4.77
N ARG A 115 -22.61 20.27 -4.89
CA ARG A 115 -22.09 20.85 -6.14
C ARG A 115 -21.04 19.90 -6.74
N ASN A 116 -21.46 18.67 -6.98
CA ASN A 116 -20.60 17.53 -7.31
C ASN A 116 -20.90 16.91 -8.69
N ALA A 117 -21.77 17.55 -9.49
CA ALA A 117 -22.20 17.05 -10.79
C ALA A 117 -21.39 17.65 -11.94
N TYR A 118 -21.04 16.83 -12.92
CA TYR A 118 -20.28 17.22 -14.12
C TYR A 118 -20.95 16.71 -15.40
N THR A 119 -20.56 17.24 -16.57
CA THR A 119 -21.17 16.88 -17.86
C THR A 119 -20.24 16.01 -18.72
N LYS A 120 -20.37 16.04 -20.06
CA LYS A 120 -19.34 15.48 -20.96
C LYS A 120 -18.22 16.48 -21.27
N ASP A 121 -18.48 17.77 -21.06
CA ASP A 121 -17.50 18.82 -21.26
C ASP A 121 -16.53 18.85 -20.06
N PRO A 122 -15.22 18.67 -20.26
CA PRO A 122 -14.22 18.74 -19.19
C PRO A 122 -14.27 20.03 -18.38
N LEU A 123 -14.60 21.17 -19.00
CA LEU A 123 -14.62 22.46 -18.31
C LEU A 123 -15.72 22.52 -17.24
N SER A 124 -16.82 21.79 -17.44
CA SER A 124 -17.90 21.70 -16.44
C SER A 124 -17.49 21.02 -15.13
N ALA A 125 -16.42 20.21 -15.13
CA ALA A 125 -15.91 19.60 -13.91
C ALA A 125 -15.22 20.64 -12.99
N PHE A 126 -14.53 21.63 -13.56
CA PHE A 126 -13.95 22.73 -12.78
C PHE A 126 -14.98 23.70 -12.17
N MET A 127 -16.28 23.52 -12.46
CA MET A 127 -17.39 24.25 -11.83
C MET A 127 -17.96 23.54 -10.59
N MET A 128 -17.44 22.37 -10.24
CA MET A 128 -17.74 21.66 -8.98
C MET A 128 -17.17 22.43 -7.78
N GLU A 129 -17.58 22.05 -6.57
CA GLU A 129 -16.99 22.61 -5.35
C GLU A 129 -15.55 22.11 -5.14
N PRO A 130 -14.59 23.01 -4.86
CA PRO A 130 -13.24 22.62 -4.45
C PRO A 130 -13.26 21.72 -3.21
N GLY A 131 -12.36 20.74 -3.19
CA GLY A 131 -12.31 19.74 -2.13
C GLY A 131 -11.82 18.37 -2.63
N ILE A 132 -11.80 17.41 -1.70
CA ILE A 132 -11.15 16.12 -1.92
C ILE A 132 -12.12 15.18 -2.65
N ILE A 133 -11.76 14.74 -3.86
CA ILE A 133 -12.49 13.74 -4.63
C ILE A 133 -12.13 12.34 -4.12
N LEU A 134 -13.13 11.64 -3.60
CA LEU A 134 -13.02 10.29 -3.02
C LEU A 134 -13.56 9.18 -3.93
N GLY A 135 -14.32 9.55 -4.97
CA GLY A 135 -14.90 8.59 -5.90
C GLY A 135 -16.05 9.18 -6.72
N LYS A 136 -16.71 8.32 -7.49
CA LYS A 136 -17.84 8.63 -8.36
C LYS A 136 -19.07 7.81 -7.97
N ILE A 137 -20.23 8.44 -7.96
CA ILE A 137 -21.51 7.76 -7.71
C ILE A 137 -21.83 6.81 -8.88
N PRO A 138 -22.11 5.52 -8.63
CA PRO A 138 -22.35 4.54 -9.68
C PRO A 138 -23.47 4.96 -10.65
N SER A 139 -23.23 4.76 -11.96
CA SER A 139 -24.16 5.12 -13.05
C SER A 139 -24.59 6.60 -13.15
N ARG A 140 -24.02 7.52 -12.36
CA ARG A 140 -24.29 8.97 -12.42
C ARG A 140 -23.04 9.77 -12.82
N ARG A 141 -23.20 11.04 -13.20
CA ARG A 141 -22.07 11.99 -13.32
C ARG A 141 -21.99 12.89 -12.09
N GLU A 142 -21.96 12.25 -10.93
CA GLU A 142 -21.84 12.88 -9.62
C GLU A 142 -20.61 12.29 -8.93
N LEU A 143 -19.81 13.11 -8.26
CA LEU A 143 -18.65 12.69 -7.47
C LEU A 143 -18.95 12.71 -5.97
N ILE A 144 -18.17 11.97 -5.18
CA ILE A 144 -18.10 12.18 -3.74
C ILE A 144 -16.95 13.15 -3.50
N ILE A 145 -17.30 14.40 -3.16
CA ILE A 145 -16.35 15.48 -2.88
C ILE A 145 -16.49 15.89 -1.42
N MET A 146 -15.41 15.80 -0.65
CA MET A 146 -15.31 16.31 0.71
C MET A 146 -14.91 17.80 0.66
N PRO A 147 -15.82 18.74 0.96
CA PRO A 147 -15.49 20.16 0.96
C PRO A 147 -14.60 20.54 2.15
N LYS A 148 -13.90 21.68 2.06
CA LYS A 148 -13.08 22.22 3.15
C LYS A 148 -13.83 22.39 4.48
N GLY A 149 -15.09 22.84 4.42
CA GLY A 149 -15.97 23.01 5.59
C GLY A 149 -16.75 21.76 5.99
N THR A 150 -16.17 20.56 5.86
CA THR A 150 -16.87 19.31 6.17
C THR A 150 -17.14 19.12 7.67
N ASN A 151 -18.10 18.25 8.01
CA ASN A 151 -18.35 17.77 9.37
C ASN A 151 -17.70 16.41 9.68
N ILE A 152 -16.94 15.84 8.74
CA ILE A 152 -15.99 14.77 9.05
C ILE A 152 -14.90 15.38 9.92
N ASP A 153 -14.40 14.62 10.90
CA ASP A 153 -13.41 15.15 11.83
C ASP A 153 -12.10 15.47 11.13
N ASN A 154 -11.32 14.46 10.75
CA ASN A 154 -10.09 14.65 10.00
C ASN A 154 -10.32 14.68 8.48
N ARG A 155 -9.62 15.58 7.77
CA ARG A 155 -9.55 15.58 6.29
C ARG A 155 -8.50 14.61 5.75
N ASN A 156 -7.63 14.07 6.61
CA ASN A 156 -6.65 13.05 6.22
C ASN A 156 -7.32 11.84 5.56
N VAL A 157 -6.73 11.38 4.45
CA VAL A 157 -7.27 10.25 3.66
C VAL A 157 -6.21 9.17 3.48
N LEU A 158 -6.55 7.94 3.88
CA LEU A 158 -5.74 6.75 3.58
C LEU A 158 -6.22 6.13 2.25
N ILE A 159 -5.30 5.89 1.32
CA ILE A 159 -5.63 5.30 0.01
C ILE A 159 -4.85 4.01 -0.16
N ILE A 160 -5.56 2.88 -0.21
CA ILE A 160 -4.94 1.55 -0.33
C ILE A 160 -5.27 0.94 -1.69
N GLY A 161 -4.22 0.60 -2.44
CA GLY A 161 -4.38 -0.26 -3.60
C GLY A 161 -3.07 -0.72 -4.26
N SER A 162 -2.94 -2.03 -4.45
CA SER A 162 -1.75 -2.65 -5.07
C SER A 162 -1.47 -2.10 -6.47
N SER A 163 -0.26 -2.32 -6.99
CA SER A 163 0.11 -1.87 -8.34
C SER A 163 -0.96 -2.15 -9.42
N GLY A 164 -1.16 -1.18 -10.30
CA GLY A 164 -2.23 -1.18 -11.31
C GLY A 164 -3.67 -1.01 -10.78
N SER A 165 -3.88 -0.74 -9.49
CA SER A 165 -5.22 -0.46 -8.91
C SER A 165 -5.83 0.87 -9.37
N GLY A 166 -5.01 1.79 -9.90
CA GLY A 166 -5.41 3.09 -10.42
C GLY A 166 -5.19 4.28 -9.47
N LYS A 167 -4.37 4.16 -8.41
CA LYS A 167 -4.10 5.22 -7.40
C LYS A 167 -3.92 6.62 -8.02
N GLY A 168 -2.86 6.80 -8.82
CA GLY A 168 -2.60 8.06 -9.52
C GLY A 168 -3.78 8.53 -10.38
N GLN A 169 -4.22 7.71 -11.32
CA GLN A 169 -5.23 8.06 -12.33
C GLN A 169 -6.66 8.25 -11.80
N ALA A 170 -7.01 7.72 -10.63
CA ALA A 170 -8.36 7.79 -10.05
C ALA A 170 -8.46 8.58 -8.73
N TYR A 171 -7.33 8.88 -8.08
CA TYR A 171 -7.28 9.69 -6.87
C TYR A 171 -6.35 10.90 -7.02
N VAL A 172 -5.05 10.69 -7.31
CA VAL A 172 -4.06 11.78 -7.30
C VAL A 172 -4.35 12.82 -8.38
N PHE A 173 -4.47 12.43 -9.66
CA PHE A 173 -4.79 13.35 -10.76
C PHE A 173 -6.13 14.10 -10.58
N PRO A 174 -7.25 13.44 -10.21
CA PRO A 174 -8.50 14.15 -9.93
C PRO A 174 -8.38 15.19 -8.82
N ASN A 175 -7.64 14.90 -7.74
CA ASN A 175 -7.42 15.85 -6.65
C ASN A 175 -6.48 17.00 -7.07
N MET A 176 -5.39 16.69 -7.79
CA MET A 176 -4.55 17.72 -8.44
C MET A 176 -5.36 18.67 -9.32
N MET A 177 -6.41 18.19 -9.97
CA MET A 177 -7.29 19.03 -10.81
C MET A 177 -8.27 19.88 -10.01
N ASN A 178 -8.88 19.33 -8.95
CA ASN A 178 -10.00 19.93 -8.22
C ASN A 178 -9.57 20.91 -7.11
N HIS A 179 -8.36 20.76 -6.57
CA HIS A 179 -7.80 21.69 -5.59
C HIS A 179 -7.23 22.93 -6.30
N VAL A 180 -7.80 24.11 -6.01
CA VAL A 180 -7.45 25.38 -6.69
C VAL A 180 -7.12 26.54 -5.73
N GLU A 181 -7.25 26.28 -4.42
CA GLU A 181 -7.06 27.25 -3.33
C GLU A 181 -5.93 26.83 -2.38
N GLU A 182 -5.84 25.54 -2.02
CA GLU A 182 -4.84 25.00 -1.10
C GLU A 182 -3.42 24.95 -1.71
N THR A 183 -2.38 25.12 -0.89
CA THR A 183 -0.99 24.75 -1.24
C THR A 183 -0.88 23.23 -1.35
N ILE A 184 -0.19 22.73 -2.37
CA ILE A 184 -0.16 21.31 -2.73
C ILE A 184 1.26 20.77 -2.68
N ILE A 185 1.53 19.85 -1.76
CA ILE A 185 2.75 19.07 -1.72
C ILE A 185 2.44 17.70 -2.34
N VAL A 186 3.14 17.27 -3.37
CA VAL A 186 2.84 16.00 -4.07
C VAL A 186 4.11 15.21 -4.35
N THR A 187 4.16 13.94 -3.93
CA THR A 187 5.17 13.02 -4.43
C THR A 187 4.80 12.56 -5.83
N ASP A 188 5.78 12.59 -6.73
CA ASP A 188 5.60 12.18 -8.12
C ASP A 188 6.71 11.18 -8.51
N PRO A 189 6.56 9.89 -8.18
CA PRO A 189 7.60 8.90 -8.40
C PRO A 189 8.00 8.68 -9.87
N LYS A 190 7.24 9.24 -10.83
CA LYS A 190 7.46 9.06 -12.27
C LYS A 190 7.73 10.37 -13.02
N GLY A 191 7.35 11.52 -12.48
CA GLY A 191 7.26 12.79 -13.23
C GLY A 191 5.93 12.98 -13.97
N GLU A 192 5.02 11.98 -14.00
CA GLU A 192 3.79 12.03 -14.80
C GLU A 192 2.81 13.11 -14.29
N ILE A 193 2.88 13.47 -13.00
CA ILE A 193 2.00 14.45 -12.38
C ILE A 193 2.48 15.86 -12.72
N TYR A 194 3.78 16.13 -12.60
CA TYR A 194 4.40 17.40 -13.00
C TYR A 194 4.16 17.67 -14.48
N GLU A 195 4.59 16.75 -15.36
CA GLU A 195 4.47 16.90 -16.82
C GLU A 195 3.05 17.24 -17.26
N ALA A 196 2.03 16.58 -16.69
CA ALA A 196 0.65 16.80 -17.10
C ALA A 196 -0.03 18.02 -16.43
N THR A 197 0.39 18.46 -15.24
CA THR A 197 -0.38 19.43 -14.44
C THR A 197 0.33 20.76 -14.11
N HIS A 198 1.64 20.86 -14.28
CA HIS A 198 2.40 22.05 -13.85
C HIS A 198 1.92 23.35 -14.53
N GLN A 199 1.70 23.34 -15.85
CA GLN A 199 1.23 24.54 -16.57
C GLN A 199 -0.24 24.86 -16.29
N LEU A 200 -1.08 23.86 -16.01
CA LEU A 200 -2.45 24.09 -15.50
C LEU A 200 -2.39 24.82 -14.14
N LYS A 201 -1.45 24.44 -13.26
CA LYS A 201 -1.29 25.10 -11.97
C LYS A 201 -0.82 26.55 -12.10
N ARG A 202 0.16 26.81 -12.97
CA ARG A 202 0.57 28.19 -13.31
C ARG A 202 -0.61 29.02 -13.85
N ASP A 203 -1.42 28.47 -14.75
CA ASP A 203 -2.61 29.16 -15.28
C ASP A 203 -3.71 29.33 -14.22
N GLN A 204 -3.81 28.43 -13.23
CA GLN A 204 -4.65 28.60 -12.04
C GLN A 204 -4.09 29.62 -11.02
N GLY A 205 -2.92 30.22 -11.29
CA GLY A 205 -2.29 31.24 -10.44
C GLY A 205 -1.46 30.66 -9.28
N TYR A 206 -0.89 29.47 -9.44
CA TYR A 206 0.06 28.90 -8.48
C TYR A 206 1.52 29.20 -8.86
N LYS A 207 2.37 29.42 -7.84
CA LYS A 207 3.80 29.14 -8.00
C LYS A 207 4.03 27.64 -8.08
N VAL A 208 5.03 27.23 -8.87
CA VAL A 208 5.32 25.81 -9.11
C VAL A 208 6.82 25.57 -8.93
N TYR A 209 7.13 24.68 -7.99
CA TYR A 209 8.48 24.19 -7.70
C TYR A 209 8.54 22.68 -7.95
N GLN A 210 9.70 22.18 -8.36
CA GLN A 210 9.98 20.75 -8.49
C GLN A 210 11.33 20.45 -7.86
N ILE A 211 11.44 19.35 -7.12
CA ILE A 211 12.69 18.82 -6.57
C ILE A 211 12.83 17.35 -6.96
N ASP A 212 14.02 16.94 -7.44
CA ASP A 212 14.27 15.62 -8.03
C ASP A 212 15.33 14.83 -7.24
N PHE A 213 14.86 13.96 -6.34
CA PHE A 213 15.68 13.02 -5.56
C PHE A 213 15.99 11.70 -6.31
N VAL A 214 15.67 11.62 -7.60
CA VAL A 214 16.04 10.50 -8.48
C VAL A 214 17.33 10.83 -9.22
N ASN A 215 17.37 12.02 -9.83
CA ASN A 215 18.45 12.47 -10.71
C ASN A 215 19.44 13.41 -10.02
N PHE A 216 19.00 14.14 -8.98
CA PHE A 216 19.75 15.20 -8.30
C PHE A 216 20.17 16.31 -9.27
N SER A 217 19.19 17.11 -9.71
CA SER A 217 19.42 18.25 -10.60
C SER A 217 20.44 19.22 -9.98
N GLU A 218 21.38 19.70 -10.78
CA GLU A 218 22.36 20.72 -10.35
C GLU A 218 21.74 22.11 -10.20
N GLU A 219 20.51 22.32 -10.70
CA GLU A 219 19.81 23.60 -10.70
C GLU A 219 18.90 23.80 -9.48
N VAL A 220 18.43 22.71 -8.86
CA VAL A 220 17.57 22.74 -7.67
C VAL A 220 18.17 21.85 -6.59
N GLY A 221 18.83 22.48 -5.63
CA GLY A 221 19.38 21.86 -4.44
C GLY A 221 18.53 22.06 -3.18
N TYR A 222 18.84 21.27 -2.16
CA TYR A 222 18.29 21.30 -0.81
C TYR A 222 19.38 20.91 0.19
N ASN A 223 19.79 21.84 1.05
CA ASN A 223 20.76 21.58 2.12
C ASN A 223 19.99 21.40 3.44
N PRO A 224 19.99 20.19 4.05
CA PRO A 224 19.33 19.97 5.35
C PRO A 224 19.83 20.91 6.44
N LEU A 225 21.08 21.36 6.34
CA LEU A 225 21.69 22.27 7.30
C LEU A 225 21.20 23.73 7.15
N ASP A 226 20.47 24.10 6.11
CA ASP A 226 19.89 25.45 6.01
C ASP A 226 18.74 25.65 7.04
N TYR A 227 18.09 24.56 7.46
CA TYR A 227 16.97 24.51 8.41
C TYR A 227 17.42 23.93 9.76
N VAL A 228 18.57 24.40 10.24
CA VAL A 228 19.09 24.11 11.59
C VAL A 228 19.47 25.45 12.21
N GLU A 229 18.81 25.84 13.29
CA GLU A 229 19.12 27.05 14.04
C GLU A 229 19.77 26.75 15.40
N ASP A 230 19.39 25.64 16.04
CA ASP A 230 19.84 25.25 17.39
C ASP A 230 20.22 23.75 17.56
N ASP A 231 20.35 23.31 18.82
CA ASP A 231 20.69 21.95 19.21
C ASP A 231 19.53 20.94 19.08
N GLU A 232 18.27 21.39 19.20
CA GLU A 232 17.09 20.54 19.00
C GLU A 232 16.96 20.18 17.51
N ASP A 233 17.09 21.17 16.61
CA ASP A 233 17.15 20.96 15.16
C ASP A 233 18.28 20.01 14.76
N ALA A 234 19.49 20.24 15.30
CA ALA A 234 20.66 19.43 15.00
C ALA A 234 20.46 17.96 15.43
N ARG A 235 19.81 17.74 16.58
CA ARG A 235 19.43 16.40 17.08
C ARG A 235 18.33 15.77 16.23
N ALA A 236 17.32 16.53 15.79
CA ALA A 236 16.24 16.05 14.93
C ALA A 236 16.77 15.57 13.56
N VAL A 237 17.60 16.38 12.89
CA VAL A 237 18.24 16.02 11.61
C VAL A 237 19.10 14.77 11.75
N ALA A 238 19.95 14.70 12.77
CA ALA A 238 20.78 13.54 13.06
C ALA A 238 19.94 12.26 13.27
N ASN A 239 18.89 12.36 14.09
CA ASN A 239 17.98 11.28 14.41
C ASN A 239 17.23 10.75 13.17
N THR A 240 16.81 11.64 12.27
CA THR A 240 16.08 11.28 11.04
C THR A 240 16.97 10.55 10.04
N ILE A 241 18.17 11.08 9.81
CA ILE A 241 19.16 10.47 8.90
C ILE A 241 19.55 9.08 9.42
N ALA A 242 19.91 8.95 10.70
CA ALA A 242 20.27 7.66 11.30
C ALA A 242 19.13 6.63 11.24
N SER A 243 17.90 7.04 11.57
CA SER A 243 16.71 6.16 11.55
C SER A 243 16.38 5.59 10.18
N ASN A 244 16.82 6.27 9.11
CA ASN A 244 16.58 5.88 7.72
C ASN A 244 17.83 5.27 7.05
N ALA A 245 18.92 5.07 7.80
CA ALA A 245 20.18 4.52 7.30
C ALA A 245 20.44 3.06 7.71
N VAL A 246 19.77 2.55 8.75
CA VAL A 246 20.00 1.20 9.31
C VAL A 246 18.86 0.26 8.94
N ASP A 247 19.19 -0.90 8.34
CA ASP A 247 18.20 -1.83 7.79
C ASP A 247 17.44 -2.70 8.81
N ASP A 248 17.89 -2.80 10.08
CA ASP A 248 17.28 -3.76 11.03
C ASP A 248 16.31 -3.15 12.05
N GLY A 249 16.10 -1.83 12.02
CA GLY A 249 15.07 -1.13 12.82
C GLY A 249 15.26 -1.15 14.35
N LYS A 250 16.14 -1.99 14.89
CA LYS A 250 16.64 -1.90 16.26
C LYS A 250 17.65 -0.76 16.35
N ARG A 251 17.47 0.15 17.32
CA ARG A 251 18.52 1.06 17.76
C ARG A 251 19.26 0.39 18.91
N ASP A 252 20.56 0.24 18.74
CA ASP A 252 21.49 -0.19 19.78
C ASP A 252 22.21 1.01 20.39
N PHE A 253 23.06 0.73 21.38
CA PHE A 253 23.92 1.72 22.03
C PHE A 253 24.80 2.49 21.03
N TRP A 254 25.32 1.79 20.02
CA TRP A 254 26.19 2.37 18.98
C TRP A 254 25.44 3.39 18.11
N SER A 255 24.21 3.09 17.72
CA SER A 255 23.35 3.97 16.94
C SER A 255 22.94 5.23 17.71
N GLU A 256 22.50 5.11 18.96
CA GLU A 256 22.15 6.29 19.78
C GLU A 256 23.37 7.19 20.08
N SER A 257 24.53 6.58 20.32
CA SER A 257 25.80 7.29 20.49
C SER A 257 26.24 7.98 19.18
N ALA A 258 26.07 7.33 18.04
CA ALA A 258 26.35 7.93 16.73
C ALA A 258 25.46 9.14 16.45
N ILE A 259 24.17 9.11 16.81
CA ILE A 259 23.27 10.26 16.73
C ILE A 259 23.74 11.40 17.65
N ALA A 260 24.31 11.10 18.82
CA ALA A 260 24.83 12.12 19.74
C ALA A 260 26.03 12.86 19.16
N TYR A 261 27.03 12.13 18.66
CA TYR A 261 28.13 12.74 17.91
C TYR A 261 27.66 13.50 16.69
N PHE A 262 26.72 12.94 15.91
CA PHE A 262 26.25 13.58 14.69
C PHE A 262 25.57 14.92 14.97
N ALA A 263 24.72 15.00 15.98
CA ALA A 263 24.08 16.25 16.40
C ALA A 263 25.12 17.30 16.83
N ALA A 264 26.11 16.90 17.63
CA ALA A 264 27.21 17.78 18.04
C ALA A 264 28.05 18.27 16.84
N ILE A 265 28.37 17.38 15.89
CA ILE A 265 29.09 17.71 14.64
C ILE A 265 28.26 18.68 13.78
N ILE A 266 26.96 18.45 13.60
CA ILE A 266 26.08 19.37 12.88
C ILE A 266 26.14 20.76 13.51
N LEU A 267 25.93 20.86 14.84
CA LEU A 267 25.89 22.14 15.54
C LEU A 267 27.23 22.89 15.49
N TYR A 268 28.36 22.18 15.58
CA TYR A 268 29.69 22.75 15.42
C TYR A 268 29.93 23.27 13.99
N ILE A 269 29.65 22.43 12.98
CA ILE A 269 29.78 22.84 11.57
C ILE A 269 28.86 24.03 11.26
N LYS A 270 27.67 24.10 11.87
CA LYS A 270 26.76 25.23 11.74
C LYS A 270 27.25 26.49 12.44
N THR A 271 27.89 26.37 13.60
CA THR A 271 28.45 27.53 14.31
C THR A 271 29.64 28.13 13.55
N GLU A 272 30.56 27.27 13.10
CA GLU A 272 31.80 27.67 12.41
C GLU A 272 31.56 28.16 10.97
N TYR A 273 30.80 27.40 10.16
CA TYR A 273 30.60 27.69 8.73
C TYR A 273 29.32 28.49 8.44
N ARG A 274 28.40 28.63 9.41
CA ARG A 274 27.16 29.42 9.31
C ARG A 274 26.37 29.11 8.04
N HIS A 275 26.10 30.11 7.20
CA HIS A 275 25.37 29.97 5.93
C HIS A 275 26.15 29.24 4.81
N THR A 276 27.39 28.80 5.08
CA THR A 276 28.19 27.94 4.19
C THR A 276 28.35 26.52 4.73
N ALA A 277 27.70 26.20 5.85
CA ALA A 277 27.64 24.84 6.40
C ALA A 277 26.91 23.90 5.42
N THR A 278 27.48 22.73 5.15
CA THR A 278 26.89 21.71 4.27
C THR A 278 27.18 20.31 4.79
N MET A 279 26.43 19.33 4.33
CA MET A 279 26.69 17.91 4.66
C MET A 279 28.07 17.42 4.20
N THR A 280 28.71 18.08 3.22
CA THR A 280 30.10 17.79 2.85
C THR A 280 31.09 18.16 3.96
N HIS A 281 30.87 19.26 4.68
CA HIS A 281 31.70 19.65 5.82
C HIS A 281 31.56 18.65 6.98
N VAL A 282 30.34 18.14 7.23
CA VAL A 282 30.10 17.04 8.20
C VAL A 282 30.89 15.80 7.81
N VAL A 283 30.77 15.33 6.56
CA VAL A 283 31.50 14.14 6.07
C VAL A 283 33.02 14.32 6.20
N GLN A 284 33.56 15.50 5.89
CA GLN A 284 34.98 15.80 6.03
C GLN A 284 35.42 15.80 7.50
N PHE A 285 34.60 16.34 8.40
CA PHE A 285 34.85 16.32 9.84
C PHE A 285 34.88 14.87 10.37
N THR A 286 33.83 14.08 10.11
CA THR A 286 33.74 12.67 10.54
C THR A 286 34.89 11.84 9.97
N ALA A 287 35.28 12.06 8.71
CA ALA A 287 36.42 11.37 8.09
C ALA A 287 37.79 11.78 8.67
N LYS A 288 37.90 12.95 9.31
CA LYS A 288 39.09 13.35 10.08
C LYS A 288 39.06 12.72 11.48
N ALA A 289 37.94 12.84 12.20
CA ALA A 289 37.74 12.27 13.52
C ALA A 289 37.88 10.73 13.58
N GLY A 290 37.49 10.03 12.51
CA GLY A 290 37.68 8.58 12.39
C GLY A 290 39.09 8.14 11.99
N LYS A 291 40.02 9.06 11.72
CA LYS A 291 41.42 8.77 11.34
C LYS A 291 42.46 9.18 12.38
N ASP A 292 42.12 10.19 13.16
CA ASP A 292 43.00 10.83 14.13
C ASP A 292 42.28 10.78 15.48
N GLU A 293 42.67 9.81 16.33
CA GLU A 293 41.99 9.59 17.60
C GLU A 293 42.10 10.81 18.52
N GLU A 294 43.22 11.54 18.49
CA GLU A 294 43.42 12.74 19.31
C GLU A 294 42.68 13.97 18.74
N PHE A 295 42.15 13.94 17.51
CA PHE A 295 41.53 15.11 16.89
C PHE A 295 40.34 15.65 17.69
N LEU A 296 39.48 14.77 18.21
CA LEU A 296 38.31 15.18 18.99
C LEU A 296 38.68 15.71 20.37
N ASP A 297 39.70 15.11 20.99
CA ASP A 297 40.18 15.51 22.31
C ASP A 297 40.87 16.89 22.24
N ASN A 298 41.78 17.07 21.28
CA ASN A 298 42.41 18.37 20.96
C ASN A 298 41.36 19.44 20.59
N LEU A 299 40.35 19.08 19.79
CA LEU A 299 39.27 20.01 19.45
C LEU A 299 38.49 20.47 20.69
N LEU A 300 38.21 19.58 21.64
CA LEU A 300 37.53 19.92 22.88
C LEU A 300 38.39 20.77 23.83
N GLU A 301 39.71 20.55 23.86
CA GLU A 301 40.64 21.39 24.64
C GLU A 301 40.76 22.81 24.06
N ASP A 302 40.77 22.95 22.73
CA ASP A 302 40.84 24.25 22.04
C ASP A 302 39.48 24.97 21.94
N MET A 303 38.35 24.26 22.08
CA MET A 303 37.01 24.82 21.93
C MET A 303 36.64 25.70 23.14
N PRO A 304 36.17 26.94 22.93
CA PRO A 304 35.64 27.78 24.00
C PRO A 304 34.46 27.11 24.72
N VAL A 305 34.42 27.18 26.05
CA VAL A 305 33.35 26.58 26.87
C VAL A 305 31.97 27.22 26.61
N ASP A 306 31.94 28.44 26.04
CA ASP A 306 30.73 29.14 25.61
C ASP A 306 30.32 28.83 24.15
N HIS A 307 31.03 27.92 23.46
CA HIS A 307 30.67 27.46 22.13
C HIS A 307 29.42 26.55 22.18
N PRO A 308 28.37 26.76 21.36
CA PRO A 308 27.11 26.01 21.44
C PRO A 308 27.22 24.48 21.42
N ALA A 309 28.18 23.95 20.67
CA ALA A 309 28.40 22.49 20.57
C ALA A 309 29.27 21.90 21.71
N TYR A 310 29.82 22.70 22.62
CA TYR A 310 30.80 22.25 23.62
C TYR A 310 30.24 21.17 24.55
N ASP A 311 29.08 21.42 25.16
CA ASP A 311 28.45 20.45 26.08
C ASP A 311 28.00 19.18 25.36
N MET A 312 27.47 19.30 24.13
CA MET A 312 27.06 18.16 23.32
C MET A 312 28.24 17.27 22.91
N PHE A 313 29.36 17.88 22.49
CA PHE A 313 30.58 17.13 22.18
C PHE A 313 31.20 16.51 23.43
N THR A 314 31.21 17.22 24.56
CA THR A 314 31.73 16.72 25.84
C THR A 314 30.94 15.47 26.29
N LEU A 315 29.61 15.50 26.16
CA LEU A 315 28.75 14.36 26.48
C LEU A 315 28.94 13.19 25.50
N ALA A 316 29.08 13.46 24.19
CA ALA A 316 29.32 12.42 23.19
C ALA A 316 30.71 11.78 23.33
N ASN A 317 31.74 12.56 23.65
CA ASN A 317 33.13 12.13 23.78
C ASN A 317 33.48 11.49 25.13
N MET A 318 32.48 11.02 25.89
CA MET A 318 32.70 10.23 27.12
C MET A 318 33.29 8.83 26.86
N SER A 319 33.18 8.30 25.63
CA SER A 319 33.72 7.00 25.26
C SER A 319 35.08 7.15 24.58
N ALA A 320 36.06 6.33 24.96
CA ALA A 320 37.42 6.36 24.43
C ALA A 320 37.81 5.05 23.70
N GLY A 321 38.97 5.05 23.03
CA GLY A 321 39.55 3.89 22.38
C GLY A 321 38.63 3.21 21.37
N THR A 322 38.62 1.86 21.36
CA THR A 322 37.86 1.04 20.40
C THR A 322 36.35 1.35 20.39
N THR A 323 35.76 1.73 21.53
CA THR A 323 34.36 2.16 21.60
C THR A 323 34.12 3.46 20.83
N ARG A 324 35.02 4.44 20.90
CA ARG A 324 34.90 5.66 20.08
C ARG A 324 34.99 5.34 18.59
N THR A 325 35.94 4.48 18.22
CA THR A 325 36.18 4.06 16.83
C THR A 325 34.98 3.30 16.24
N GLY A 326 34.32 2.44 17.03
CA GLY A 326 33.08 1.76 16.61
C GLY A 326 31.90 2.73 16.42
N ILE A 327 31.72 3.70 17.33
CA ILE A 327 30.67 4.73 17.20
C ILE A 327 30.91 5.59 15.95
N MET A 328 32.16 6.02 15.70
CA MET A 328 32.53 6.79 14.50
C MET A 328 32.35 5.99 13.21
N SER A 329 32.60 4.68 13.23
CA SER A 329 32.36 3.79 12.09
C SER A 329 30.86 3.68 11.77
N THR A 330 30.02 3.54 12.81
CA THR A 330 28.55 3.55 12.69
C THR A 330 28.06 4.88 12.12
N LEU A 331 28.58 6.01 12.61
CA LEU A 331 28.25 7.33 12.09
C LEU A 331 28.66 7.49 10.62
N ALA A 332 29.87 7.07 10.25
CA ALA A 332 30.36 7.13 8.87
C ALA A 332 29.47 6.32 7.90
N GLN A 333 28.94 5.18 8.33
CA GLN A 333 27.94 4.41 7.58
C GLN A 333 26.63 5.20 7.41
N GLN A 334 26.11 5.80 8.49
CA GLN A 334 24.86 6.56 8.46
C GLN A 334 24.89 7.77 7.52
N ILE A 335 26.01 8.50 7.47
CA ILE A 335 26.17 9.69 6.61
C ILE A 335 26.81 9.39 5.24
N GLY A 336 27.12 8.12 4.93
CA GLY A 336 27.89 7.74 3.75
C GLY A 336 27.32 8.23 2.41
N ILE A 337 26.00 8.38 2.31
CA ILE A 337 25.34 8.92 1.10
C ILE A 337 25.79 10.34 0.75
N PHE A 338 26.17 11.16 1.75
CA PHE A 338 26.57 12.56 1.55
C PHE A 338 28.01 12.70 1.03
N ALA A 339 28.80 11.62 1.07
CA ALA A 339 30.11 11.56 0.40
C ALA A 339 29.97 11.39 -1.14
N MET A 340 28.81 10.95 -1.63
CA MET A 340 28.58 10.76 -3.06
C MET A 340 28.48 12.12 -3.76
N ARG A 341 29.33 12.38 -4.76
CA ARG A 341 29.45 13.69 -5.43
C ARG A 341 28.12 14.30 -5.90
N LYS A 342 27.18 13.49 -6.40
CA LYS A 342 25.83 13.97 -6.79
C LYS A 342 25.01 14.50 -5.61
N ILE A 343 25.04 13.79 -4.48
CA ILE A 343 24.36 14.19 -3.26
C ILE A 343 25.04 15.43 -2.66
N ALA A 344 26.38 15.45 -2.61
CA ALA A 344 27.15 16.60 -2.13
C ALA A 344 26.86 17.88 -2.92
N ASN A 345 26.79 17.81 -4.26
CA ASN A 345 26.39 18.93 -5.11
C ASN A 345 24.94 19.38 -4.81
N PHE A 346 23.99 18.45 -4.74
CA PHE A 346 22.57 18.74 -4.49
C PHE A 346 22.31 19.31 -3.09
N THR A 347 23.10 18.91 -2.09
CA THR A 347 23.03 19.37 -0.70
C THR A 347 23.97 20.54 -0.39
N ALA A 348 24.58 21.15 -1.41
CA ALA A 348 25.47 22.30 -1.22
C ALA A 348 24.73 23.60 -0.86
N LYS A 349 23.46 23.74 -1.25
CA LYS A 349 22.62 24.92 -0.99
C LYS A 349 21.14 24.64 -1.27
N SER A 350 20.22 25.18 -0.48
CA SER A 350 18.78 25.19 -0.83
C SER A 350 18.43 26.23 -1.91
N SER A 351 17.60 25.83 -2.86
CA SER A 351 17.16 26.69 -3.97
C SER A 351 15.82 27.41 -3.72
N PHE A 352 15.08 27.03 -2.68
CA PHE A 352 13.86 27.69 -2.20
C PHE A 352 13.75 27.51 -0.68
N ASN A 353 13.00 28.39 0.00
CA ASN A 353 12.71 28.27 1.43
C ASN A 353 11.31 27.66 1.63
N PHE A 354 11.15 26.71 2.56
CA PHE A 354 9.84 26.13 2.88
C PHE A 354 8.79 27.17 3.32
N ARG A 355 9.19 28.27 3.95
CA ARG A 355 8.31 29.38 4.31
C ARG A 355 7.72 30.13 3.11
N ASP A 356 8.37 30.07 1.93
CA ASP A 356 7.84 30.68 0.70
C ASP A 356 6.56 29.97 0.22
N LEU A 357 6.41 28.68 0.54
CA LEU A 357 5.25 27.84 0.15
C LEU A 357 3.93 28.28 0.81
N GLN A 358 4.00 29.15 1.84
CA GLN A 358 2.87 29.71 2.58
C GLN A 358 2.63 31.21 2.33
N GLN A 359 3.53 31.90 1.63
CA GLN A 359 3.34 33.32 1.27
C GLN A 359 2.30 33.49 0.15
N GLU A 360 2.27 32.54 -0.78
CA GLU A 360 1.28 32.45 -1.85
C GLU A 360 1.02 31.00 -2.23
N LYS A 361 -0.13 30.73 -2.86
CA LYS A 361 -0.54 29.35 -3.15
C LYS A 361 0.45 28.68 -4.09
N THR A 362 0.99 27.56 -3.63
CA THR A 362 2.16 26.94 -4.26
C THR A 362 1.91 25.45 -4.50
N VAL A 363 2.50 24.90 -5.57
CA VAL A 363 2.63 23.45 -5.77
C VAL A 363 4.09 23.06 -5.74
N LEU A 364 4.44 22.12 -4.87
CA LEU A 364 5.75 21.49 -4.78
C LEU A 364 5.64 20.03 -5.25
N TYR A 365 6.29 19.73 -6.38
CA TYR A 365 6.39 18.38 -6.93
C TYR A 365 7.69 17.72 -6.47
N ILE A 366 7.58 16.57 -5.80
CA ILE A 366 8.70 15.89 -5.15
C ILE A 366 8.92 14.53 -5.84
N LYS A 367 9.92 14.47 -6.72
CA LYS A 367 10.20 13.26 -7.49
C LYS A 367 11.12 12.33 -6.70
N VAL A 368 10.54 11.20 -6.26
CA VAL A 368 11.21 10.13 -5.48
C VAL A 368 11.36 8.87 -6.33
N ARG A 369 12.23 7.93 -5.94
CA ARG A 369 12.38 6.68 -6.69
C ARG A 369 11.16 5.76 -6.52
N MET A 370 10.72 5.11 -7.60
CA MET A 370 9.66 4.08 -7.56
C MET A 370 10.11 2.74 -6.96
N LYS A 371 11.36 2.35 -7.21
CA LYS A 371 12.00 1.19 -6.57
C LYS A 371 12.38 1.56 -5.12
N SER A 372 13.05 0.66 -4.41
CA SER A 372 13.75 1.01 -3.17
C SER A 372 14.55 2.30 -3.35
N ASN A 373 14.21 3.31 -2.56
CA ASN A 373 14.91 4.58 -2.51
C ASN A 373 16.16 4.40 -1.62
N PRO A 374 17.39 4.49 -2.16
CA PRO A 374 18.61 4.35 -1.36
C PRO A 374 19.00 5.65 -0.66
N PHE A 375 18.19 6.70 -0.79
CA PHE A 375 18.41 8.03 -0.21
C PHE A 375 17.28 8.40 0.76
N LYS A 376 16.67 7.39 1.42
CA LYS A 376 15.60 7.56 2.41
C LYS A 376 15.98 8.54 3.51
N GLN A 377 17.24 8.57 3.93
CA GLN A 377 17.79 9.53 4.88
C GLN A 377 17.49 10.97 4.45
N LEU A 378 17.90 11.31 3.23
CA LEU A 378 17.76 12.66 2.68
C LEU A 378 16.30 13.02 2.40
N THR A 379 15.51 12.08 1.85
CA THR A 379 14.09 12.34 1.57
C THR A 379 13.24 12.41 2.85
N ALA A 380 13.47 11.57 3.85
CA ALA A 380 12.77 11.66 5.13
C ALA A 380 13.07 12.99 5.84
N THR A 381 14.35 13.39 5.94
CA THR A 381 14.72 14.69 6.53
C THR A 381 14.08 15.87 5.78
N PHE A 382 13.97 15.81 4.45
CA PHE A 382 13.25 16.82 3.67
C PHE A 382 11.77 16.92 4.07
N PHE A 383 11.07 15.79 4.22
CA PHE A 383 9.66 15.80 4.61
C PHE A 383 9.44 16.20 6.07
N GLU A 384 10.36 15.82 6.98
CA GLU A 384 10.34 16.20 8.39
C GLU A 384 10.49 17.72 8.52
N GLN A 385 11.61 18.30 8.06
CA GLN A 385 11.84 19.76 8.11
C GLN A 385 10.77 20.58 7.35
N LEU A 386 10.20 20.07 6.25
CA LEU A 386 9.09 20.71 5.55
C LEU A 386 7.80 20.73 6.39
N ILE A 387 7.52 19.65 7.13
CA ILE A 387 6.35 19.58 8.02
C ILE A 387 6.60 20.47 9.24
N ASP A 388 7.77 20.40 9.87
CA ASP A 388 8.11 21.17 11.06
C ASP A 388 8.07 22.68 10.77
N THR A 389 8.64 23.12 9.64
CA THR A 389 8.51 24.53 9.19
C THR A 389 7.05 24.95 9.01
N PHE A 390 6.15 24.04 8.61
CA PHE A 390 4.72 24.33 8.50
C PHE A 390 4.02 24.37 9.88
N TYR A 391 4.53 23.65 10.88
CA TYR A 391 4.07 23.77 12.27
C TYR A 391 4.48 25.14 12.84
N ASP A 392 5.73 25.58 12.65
CA ASP A 392 6.20 26.90 13.10
C ASP A 392 5.37 28.04 12.51
N ILE A 393 5.16 28.01 11.18
CA ILE A 393 4.31 28.99 10.49
C ILE A 393 2.89 28.96 11.06
N ALA A 394 2.35 27.78 11.37
CA ALA A 394 1.01 27.68 11.93
C ALA A 394 0.94 28.27 13.34
N ASP A 395 1.91 28.02 14.21
CA ASP A 395 1.93 28.56 15.58
C ASP A 395 2.18 30.07 15.61
N GLU A 396 3.01 30.61 14.72
CA GLU A 396 3.11 32.05 14.44
C GLU A 396 1.76 32.67 14.01
N ASN A 397 0.90 31.89 13.34
CA ASN A 397 -0.37 32.32 12.76
C ASN A 397 -1.60 31.78 13.52
N HIS A 398 -1.53 31.74 14.86
CA HIS A 398 -2.61 31.31 15.76
C HIS A 398 -3.01 29.82 15.61
N SER A 399 -1.99 28.96 15.52
CA SER A 399 -2.09 27.51 15.30
C SER A 399 -2.89 27.14 14.03
N ARG A 400 -2.70 27.92 12.95
CA ARG A 400 -3.22 27.63 11.61
C ARG A 400 -2.34 28.22 10.52
N LEU A 401 -2.06 27.44 9.47
CA LEU A 401 -1.40 27.93 8.27
C LEU A 401 -2.17 29.08 7.60
N PRO A 402 -1.46 30.11 7.06
CA PRO A 402 -2.05 31.14 6.20
C PRO A 402 -2.81 30.55 4.99
N ILE A 403 -2.28 29.47 4.41
CA ILE A 403 -2.88 28.75 3.29
C ILE A 403 -3.03 27.27 3.69
N ASP A 404 -4.27 26.78 3.73
CA ASP A 404 -4.54 25.35 3.94
C ASP A 404 -3.70 24.50 2.96
N SER A 405 -3.12 23.42 3.46
CA SER A 405 -2.15 22.62 2.70
C SER A 405 -2.57 21.16 2.58
N ILE A 406 -2.40 20.59 1.39
CA ILE A 406 -2.65 19.16 1.13
C ILE A 406 -1.36 18.45 0.76
N TYR A 407 -1.15 17.26 1.33
CA TYR A 407 -0.01 16.41 1.04
C TYR A 407 -0.51 15.16 0.31
N LEU A 408 -0.26 15.09 -1.00
CA LEU A 408 -0.58 13.95 -1.85
C LEU A 408 0.63 13.02 -1.93
N LEU A 409 0.73 12.11 -0.96
CA LEU A 409 1.90 11.24 -0.78
C LEU A 409 1.72 9.91 -1.53
N ASP A 410 1.76 9.94 -2.87
CA ASP A 410 1.81 8.74 -3.72
C ASP A 410 3.08 7.91 -3.46
N GLU A 411 2.91 6.59 -3.36
CA GLU A 411 3.92 5.62 -2.91
C GLU A 411 4.66 6.05 -1.62
N PHE A 412 3.91 6.43 -0.57
CA PHE A 412 4.40 6.97 0.71
C PHE A 412 5.61 6.20 1.32
N ALA A 413 5.62 4.87 1.21
CA ALA A 413 6.70 4.02 1.73
C ALA A 413 8.09 4.29 1.12
N ASN A 414 8.15 4.95 -0.05
CA ASN A 414 9.41 5.30 -0.72
C ASN A 414 10.03 6.61 -0.20
N ILE A 415 9.31 7.39 0.62
CA ILE A 415 9.85 8.59 1.29
C ILE A 415 10.91 8.19 2.33
N GLY A 416 10.66 7.10 3.06
CA GLY A 416 11.34 6.79 4.32
C GLY A 416 10.45 7.08 5.53
N LYS A 417 10.93 6.71 6.71
CA LYS A 417 10.26 6.92 7.99
C LYS A 417 10.35 8.40 8.35
N ILE A 418 9.20 9.08 8.39
CA ILE A 418 9.05 10.42 8.97
C ILE A 418 8.82 10.20 10.48
N ASN A 419 9.65 10.78 11.33
CA ASN A 419 9.45 10.63 12.78
C ASN A 419 8.14 11.31 13.20
N GLY A 420 7.51 10.79 14.26
CA GLY A 420 6.27 11.37 14.78
C GLY A 420 5.05 11.35 13.82
N TYR A 421 5.11 10.69 12.65
CA TYR A 421 4.01 10.73 11.66
C TYR A 421 2.59 10.46 12.23
N PRO A 422 2.36 9.53 13.17
CA PRO A 422 1.05 9.39 13.82
C PRO A 422 0.60 10.63 14.61
N ASN A 423 1.53 11.32 15.28
CA ASN A 423 1.26 12.55 16.02
C ASN A 423 0.93 13.71 15.06
N ILE A 424 1.66 13.77 13.93
CA ILE A 424 1.36 14.71 12.84
C ILE A 424 -0.07 14.46 12.33
N LEU A 425 -0.43 13.21 12.00
CA LEU A 425 -1.78 12.87 11.54
C LEU A 425 -2.90 13.23 12.54
N ALA A 426 -2.62 13.14 13.84
CA ALA A 426 -3.57 13.48 14.90
C ALA A 426 -3.76 15.00 15.08
N THR A 427 -2.76 15.82 14.75
CA THR A 427 -2.73 17.27 15.06
C THR A 427 -2.91 18.17 13.84
N CYS A 428 -2.47 17.74 12.66
CA CYS A 428 -2.41 18.54 11.44
C CYS A 428 -3.75 19.16 11.00
N ARG A 429 -4.89 18.55 11.38
CA ARG A 429 -6.25 19.08 11.19
C ARG A 429 -6.39 20.51 11.72
N GLY A 430 -5.88 20.78 12.92
CA GLY A 430 -5.98 22.09 13.57
C GLY A 430 -5.27 23.17 12.75
N LEU A 431 -4.09 22.81 12.25
CA LEU A 431 -3.19 23.68 11.49
C LEU A 431 -3.70 23.99 10.06
N GLY A 432 -4.79 23.36 9.61
CA GLY A 432 -5.27 23.49 8.22
C GLY A 432 -4.52 22.62 7.21
N MET A 433 -3.82 21.59 7.69
CA MET A 433 -3.11 20.60 6.87
C MET A 433 -3.97 19.34 6.66
N SER A 434 -3.77 18.64 5.53
CA SER A 434 -4.44 17.38 5.20
C SER A 434 -3.45 16.40 4.58
N MET A 435 -3.19 15.29 5.26
CA MET A 435 -2.28 14.23 4.84
C MET A 435 -3.03 13.14 4.08
N HIS A 436 -2.70 12.93 2.81
CA HIS A 436 -3.28 11.87 1.99
C HIS A 436 -2.23 10.78 1.78
N THR A 437 -2.22 9.79 2.68
CA THR A 437 -1.27 8.67 2.69
C THR A 437 -1.67 7.63 1.67
N VAL A 438 -0.82 7.39 0.65
CA VAL A 438 -1.13 6.46 -0.45
C VAL A 438 -0.18 5.27 -0.41
N ILE A 439 -0.72 4.06 -0.20
CA ILE A 439 0.04 2.81 -0.06
C ILE A 439 -0.54 1.68 -0.92
N GLN A 440 0.25 0.64 -1.15
CA GLN A 440 -0.14 -0.54 -1.94
C GLN A 440 -0.97 -1.54 -1.12
N ASP A 441 -0.59 -1.71 0.15
CA ASP A 441 -1.14 -2.61 1.14
C ASP A 441 -0.72 -2.13 2.54
N ILE A 442 -1.29 -2.73 3.59
CA ILE A 442 -0.98 -2.37 4.98
C ILE A 442 0.44 -2.83 5.39
N GLY A 443 0.96 -3.89 4.76
CA GLY A 443 2.28 -4.45 5.04
C GLY A 443 3.42 -3.45 4.83
N GLN A 444 3.29 -2.52 3.87
CA GLN A 444 4.24 -1.41 3.69
C GLN A 444 4.41 -0.49 4.91
N LEU A 445 3.41 -0.41 5.79
CA LEU A 445 3.52 0.33 7.05
C LEU A 445 3.97 -0.58 8.21
N GLU A 446 3.46 -1.82 8.25
CA GLU A 446 3.78 -2.82 9.28
C GLU A 446 5.24 -3.31 9.23
N ASP A 447 5.95 -3.08 8.12
CA ASP A 447 7.40 -3.30 8.03
C ASP A 447 8.12 -2.61 9.19
N LYS A 448 8.93 -3.38 9.94
CA LYS A 448 9.74 -2.90 11.06
C LYS A 448 10.74 -1.81 10.64
N ARG A 449 11.16 -1.83 9.37
CA ARG A 449 12.03 -0.81 8.74
C ARG A 449 11.33 0.52 8.51
N MET A 450 10.00 0.55 8.59
CA MET A 450 9.18 1.73 8.35
C MET A 450 8.56 2.21 9.66
N TYR A 451 7.48 1.58 10.13
CA TYR A 451 6.80 1.97 11.37
C TYR A 451 6.60 0.78 12.34
N GLY A 452 6.57 -0.46 11.85
CA GLY A 452 6.17 -1.60 12.66
C GLY A 452 4.65 -1.65 12.92
N PRO A 453 4.12 -2.77 13.44
CA PRO A 453 2.68 -3.03 13.50
C PRO A 453 1.90 -2.01 14.36
N ASP A 454 2.42 -1.62 15.52
CA ASP A 454 1.70 -0.74 16.46
C ASP A 454 1.55 0.69 15.91
N MET A 455 2.63 1.24 15.36
CA MET A 455 2.61 2.57 14.75
C MET A 455 1.88 2.54 13.41
N ALA A 456 1.96 1.47 12.62
CA ALA A 456 1.15 1.29 11.41
C ALA A 456 -0.36 1.33 11.73
N ARG A 457 -0.79 0.65 12.80
CA ARG A 457 -2.17 0.71 13.30
C ARG A 457 -2.54 2.13 13.74
N SER A 458 -1.64 2.86 14.40
CA SER A 458 -1.85 4.26 14.76
C SER A 458 -1.98 5.17 13.54
N ILE A 459 -1.15 4.99 12.50
CA ILE A 459 -1.27 5.69 11.22
C ILE A 459 -2.66 5.46 10.62
N ILE A 460 -3.09 4.20 10.50
CA ILE A 460 -4.39 3.86 9.89
C ILE A 460 -5.54 4.47 10.69
N ASN A 461 -5.52 4.37 12.02
CA ASN A 461 -6.58 4.89 12.89
C ASN A 461 -6.73 6.42 12.83
N ASN A 462 -5.65 7.18 12.57
CA ASN A 462 -5.72 8.65 12.45
C ASN A 462 -6.27 9.15 11.10
N HIS A 463 -6.63 8.26 10.17
CA HIS A 463 -7.32 8.60 8.92
C HIS A 463 -8.82 8.27 9.01
N ASP A 464 -9.64 9.28 9.35
CA ASP A 464 -11.11 9.14 9.40
C ASP A 464 -11.74 8.73 8.06
N THR A 465 -11.04 8.95 6.95
CA THR A 465 -11.48 8.54 5.61
C THR A 465 -10.48 7.58 4.99
N THR A 466 -10.95 6.39 4.59
CA THR A 466 -10.13 5.39 3.89
C THR A 466 -10.77 4.98 2.56
N LEU A 467 -10.01 5.09 1.47
CA LEU A 467 -10.40 4.70 0.13
C LEU A 467 -9.67 3.42 -0.30
N PHE A 468 -10.40 2.30 -0.30
CA PHE A 468 -9.90 1.02 -0.79
C PHE A 468 -10.18 0.86 -2.30
N LEU A 469 -9.13 0.63 -3.09
CA LEU A 469 -9.23 0.50 -4.54
C LEU A 469 -9.21 -0.95 -5.06
N ARG A 470 -8.27 -1.77 -4.55
CA ARG A 470 -8.08 -3.22 -4.80
C ARG A 470 -6.79 -3.66 -4.11
N THR A 471 -6.80 -4.77 -3.37
CA THR A 471 -5.57 -5.40 -2.86
C THR A 471 -5.32 -6.77 -3.52
N LYS A 472 -4.06 -7.22 -3.51
CA LYS A 472 -3.66 -8.62 -3.68
C LYS A 472 -3.40 -9.33 -2.34
N ASP A 473 -3.13 -8.57 -1.28
CA ASP A 473 -2.77 -9.09 0.04
C ASP A 473 -4.01 -9.56 0.82
N THR A 474 -3.94 -10.78 1.35
CA THR A 474 -5.01 -11.42 2.12
C THR A 474 -5.18 -10.78 3.50
N LYS A 475 -4.10 -10.29 4.15
CA LYS A 475 -4.20 -9.60 5.45
C LYS A 475 -4.97 -8.29 5.33
N THR A 476 -4.61 -7.47 4.35
CA THR A 476 -5.33 -6.24 3.98
C THR A 476 -6.79 -6.54 3.61
N ALA A 477 -7.06 -7.60 2.84
CA ALA A 477 -8.43 -8.00 2.51
C ALA A 477 -9.25 -8.45 3.73
N LYS A 478 -8.62 -9.14 4.70
CA LYS A 478 -9.22 -9.48 6.00
C LYS A 478 -9.55 -8.23 6.80
N TYR A 479 -8.57 -7.33 6.98
CA TYR A 479 -8.77 -6.06 7.68
C TYR A 479 -9.98 -5.27 7.14
N PHE A 480 -10.11 -5.09 5.82
CA PHE A 480 -11.27 -4.39 5.25
C PHE A 480 -12.59 -5.17 5.27
N SER A 481 -12.55 -6.51 5.30
CA SER A 481 -13.73 -7.34 5.56
C SER A 481 -14.25 -7.12 6.98
N ASP A 482 -13.34 -7.01 7.94
CA ASP A 482 -13.66 -6.82 9.36
C ASP A 482 -14.12 -5.37 9.64
N VAL A 483 -13.46 -4.37 9.04
CA VAL A 483 -13.89 -2.95 9.08
C VAL A 483 -15.23 -2.70 8.38
N ALA A 484 -15.56 -3.44 7.31
CA ALA A 484 -16.89 -3.38 6.70
C ALA A 484 -18.00 -3.96 7.59
N GLY A 485 -17.61 -4.76 8.59
CA GLY A 485 -18.50 -5.35 9.57
C GLY A 485 -19.39 -6.47 9.01
N GLU A 486 -20.18 -7.04 9.92
CA GLU A 486 -21.04 -8.18 9.64
C GLU A 486 -22.51 -7.77 9.54
N THR A 487 -23.26 -8.50 8.72
CA THR A 487 -24.66 -8.24 8.39
C THR A 487 -25.50 -9.51 8.52
N THR A 488 -26.80 -9.32 8.76
CA THR A 488 -27.78 -10.39 8.88
C THR A 488 -28.49 -10.59 7.54
N ILE A 489 -28.26 -11.72 6.87
CA ILE A 489 -28.95 -12.06 5.61
C ILE A 489 -30.12 -13.02 5.87
N LYS A 490 -31.24 -12.81 5.16
CA LYS A 490 -32.41 -13.69 5.24
C LYS A 490 -32.40 -14.73 4.11
N HIS A 491 -32.07 -15.97 4.47
CA HIS A 491 -32.13 -17.12 3.59
C HIS A 491 -33.53 -17.76 3.61
N LYS A 492 -34.23 -17.73 2.47
CA LYS A 492 -35.57 -18.33 2.32
C LYS A 492 -35.48 -19.68 1.62
N GLN A 493 -35.39 -20.76 2.39
CA GLN A 493 -35.37 -22.11 1.85
C GLN A 493 -36.80 -22.60 1.62
N LYS A 494 -37.14 -22.86 0.34
CA LYS A 494 -38.43 -23.43 -0.04
C LYS A 494 -38.27 -24.91 -0.33
N SER A 495 -38.75 -25.77 0.57
CA SER A 495 -38.89 -27.20 0.29
C SER A 495 -40.27 -27.47 -0.31
N THR A 496 -40.31 -28.34 -1.32
CA THR A 496 -41.55 -28.82 -1.93
C THR A 496 -41.49 -30.34 -1.95
N SER A 497 -42.27 -30.97 -1.09
CA SER A 497 -42.46 -32.42 -1.10
C SER A 497 -43.67 -32.75 -1.96
N ILE A 498 -43.45 -33.61 -2.95
CA ILE A 498 -44.50 -34.10 -3.84
C ILE A 498 -44.88 -35.50 -3.36
N GLY A 499 -46.00 -35.60 -2.64
CA GLY A 499 -46.65 -36.87 -2.35
C GLY A 499 -47.67 -37.21 -3.45
N GLU A 500 -47.96 -38.49 -3.63
CA GLU A 500 -48.71 -39.06 -4.75
C GLU A 500 -50.13 -38.45 -4.97
N LYS A 501 -50.69 -37.76 -3.97
CA LYS A 501 -51.98 -37.06 -4.07
C LYS A 501 -52.01 -35.62 -3.54
N ASN A 502 -50.91 -35.09 -3.00
CA ASN A 502 -50.84 -33.72 -2.48
C ASN A 502 -49.40 -33.18 -2.50
N ALA A 503 -49.23 -31.94 -2.98
CA ALA A 503 -47.96 -31.22 -2.94
C ALA A 503 -47.98 -30.19 -1.80
N SER A 504 -47.21 -30.43 -0.74
CA SER A 504 -47.02 -29.45 0.33
C SER A 504 -45.80 -28.57 0.04
N LYS A 505 -45.94 -27.27 0.34
CA LYS A 505 -44.87 -26.28 0.19
C LYS A 505 -44.57 -25.72 1.57
N SER A 506 -43.39 -26.02 2.08
CA SER A 506 -42.88 -25.39 3.30
C SER A 506 -41.92 -24.26 2.92
N ILE A 507 -41.98 -23.16 3.67
CA ILE A 507 -41.07 -22.02 3.53
C ILE A 507 -40.39 -21.85 4.88
N SER A 508 -39.14 -22.31 4.97
CA SER A 508 -38.27 -21.98 6.08
C SER A 508 -37.60 -20.63 5.81
N GLU A 509 -37.56 -19.77 6.83
CA GLU A 509 -36.84 -18.51 6.77
C GLU A 509 -35.78 -18.52 7.87
N GLN A 510 -34.52 -18.61 7.47
CA GLN A 510 -33.36 -18.62 8.37
C GLN A 510 -32.61 -17.29 8.23
N PHE A 511 -32.23 -16.70 9.35
CA PHE A 511 -31.31 -15.57 9.38
C PHE A 511 -29.90 -16.12 9.58
N VAL A 512 -28.93 -15.62 8.82
CA VAL A 512 -27.56 -16.12 8.81
C VAL A 512 -26.59 -14.95 8.89
N LYS A 513 -25.51 -15.11 9.66
CA LYS A 513 -24.39 -14.19 9.78
C LYS A 513 -23.57 -14.18 8.48
N ARG A 514 -23.22 -13.00 7.96
CA ARG A 514 -22.31 -12.87 6.81
C ARG A 514 -21.54 -11.55 6.90
N PRO A 515 -20.24 -11.50 6.57
CA PRO A 515 -19.54 -10.23 6.33
C PRO A 515 -20.25 -9.39 5.25
N LEU A 516 -20.30 -8.06 5.43
CA LEU A 516 -20.92 -7.13 4.45
C LEU A 516 -20.25 -7.24 3.08
N ILE A 517 -18.94 -7.46 3.08
CA ILE A 517 -18.15 -7.94 1.95
C ILE A 517 -17.16 -8.98 2.46
N THR A 518 -17.01 -10.10 1.75
CA THR A 518 -16.05 -11.14 2.12
C THR A 518 -14.65 -10.83 1.58
N GLN A 519 -13.62 -11.42 2.19
CA GLN A 519 -12.23 -11.34 1.73
C GLN A 519 -12.08 -11.74 0.25
N GLY A 520 -12.73 -12.84 -0.16
CA GLY A 520 -12.75 -13.28 -1.56
C GLY A 520 -13.41 -12.28 -2.52
N GLU A 521 -14.44 -11.55 -2.06
CA GLU A 521 -15.06 -10.45 -2.83
C GLU A 521 -14.18 -9.20 -2.88
N LEU A 522 -13.32 -8.95 -1.87
CA LEU A 522 -12.33 -7.85 -1.82
C LEU A 522 -11.08 -8.12 -2.67
N LEU A 523 -10.66 -9.38 -2.82
CA LEU A 523 -9.58 -9.78 -3.72
C LEU A 523 -10.02 -9.73 -5.20
N ASN A 524 -11.29 -10.07 -5.48
CA ASN A 524 -11.85 -10.14 -6.84
C ASN A 524 -12.65 -8.87 -7.25
N VAL A 525 -12.28 -7.71 -6.72
CA VAL A 525 -12.98 -6.44 -7.01
C VAL A 525 -12.80 -6.01 -8.46
N ASN A 526 -13.91 -5.66 -9.12
CA ASN A 526 -13.91 -5.09 -10.46
C ASN A 526 -13.00 -3.84 -10.51
N PRO A 527 -12.05 -3.73 -11.46
CA PRO A 527 -11.10 -2.61 -11.52
C PRO A 527 -11.71 -1.20 -11.56
N ALA A 528 -12.99 -1.06 -11.93
CA ALA A 528 -13.70 0.21 -11.94
C ALA A 528 -14.40 0.57 -10.62
N VAL A 529 -14.47 -0.34 -9.64
CA VAL A 529 -15.15 -0.16 -8.35
C VAL A 529 -14.14 0.15 -7.25
N CYS A 530 -14.51 1.01 -6.31
CA CYS A 530 -13.81 1.25 -5.05
C CYS A 530 -14.78 1.21 -3.86
N TYR A 531 -14.24 1.07 -2.65
CA TYR A 531 -14.99 1.14 -1.41
C TYR A 531 -14.45 2.30 -0.56
N LEU A 532 -15.36 3.14 -0.10
CA LEU A 532 -15.07 4.30 0.75
C LEU A 532 -15.59 4.03 2.15
N PHE A 533 -14.67 4.07 3.11
CA PHE A 533 -14.94 3.97 4.54
C PHE A 533 -14.75 5.35 5.15
N VAL A 534 -15.70 5.77 5.98
CA VAL A 534 -15.67 7.07 6.65
C VAL A 534 -16.16 6.86 8.08
N ASN A 535 -15.39 7.32 9.05
CA ASN A 535 -15.72 7.17 10.46
C ASN A 535 -17.12 7.78 10.77
N GLY A 536 -17.94 7.04 11.51
CA GLY A 536 -19.33 7.40 11.80
C GLY A 536 -20.36 7.17 10.67
N TYR A 537 -19.96 6.66 9.49
CA TYR A 537 -20.88 6.38 8.37
C TYR A 537 -20.79 4.92 7.89
N PHE A 538 -21.87 4.43 7.28
CA PHE A 538 -21.87 3.13 6.62
C PHE A 538 -20.93 3.11 5.39
N PRO A 539 -20.20 2.01 5.14
CA PRO A 539 -19.34 1.88 3.96
C PRO A 539 -20.09 2.15 2.65
N LEU A 540 -19.41 2.80 1.71
CA LEU A 540 -19.97 3.20 0.41
C LEU A 540 -19.30 2.43 -0.73
N LYS A 541 -20.10 1.84 -1.61
CA LYS A 541 -19.63 1.20 -2.85
C LYS A 541 -19.72 2.20 -4.01
N LEU A 542 -18.56 2.59 -4.55
CA LEU A 542 -18.43 3.66 -5.53
C LEU A 542 -17.78 3.17 -6.84
N GLU A 543 -17.87 3.98 -7.88
CA GLU A 543 -16.99 3.87 -9.05
C GLU A 543 -15.72 4.72 -8.83
N LYS A 544 -14.59 4.28 -9.39
CA LYS A 544 -13.35 5.06 -9.40
C LYS A 544 -13.48 6.31 -10.27
N SER A 545 -13.10 7.45 -9.72
CA SER A 545 -13.09 8.79 -10.31
C SER A 545 -11.92 9.00 -11.29
N TYR A 546 -11.70 8.05 -12.22
CA TYR A 546 -10.64 8.16 -13.24
C TYR A 546 -10.65 9.51 -13.95
N GLN A 547 -9.50 10.20 -14.01
CA GLN A 547 -9.42 11.56 -14.56
C GLN A 547 -9.98 11.64 -15.99
N TYR A 548 -9.72 10.65 -16.85
CA TYR A 548 -10.23 10.62 -18.23
C TYR A 548 -11.75 10.40 -18.33
N LYS A 549 -12.43 9.99 -17.25
CA LYS A 549 -13.91 9.90 -17.18
C LYS A 549 -14.55 11.19 -16.70
N VAL A 550 -13.83 11.99 -15.91
CA VAL A 550 -14.31 13.26 -15.32
C VAL A 550 -13.95 14.45 -16.21
N TYR A 551 -12.69 14.50 -16.64
CA TYR A 551 -12.09 15.58 -17.41
C TYR A 551 -11.76 15.18 -18.87
N GLY A 552 -12.21 14.01 -19.35
CA GLY A 552 -12.04 13.60 -20.74
C GLY A 552 -10.57 13.57 -21.19
N GLU A 553 -10.27 14.19 -22.33
CA GLU A 553 -8.91 14.27 -22.89
C GLU A 553 -8.13 15.53 -22.40
N PHE A 554 -8.59 16.19 -21.32
CA PHE A 554 -8.06 17.50 -20.90
C PHE A 554 -6.58 17.47 -20.48
N LEU A 555 -6.20 16.53 -19.61
CA LEU A 555 -4.81 16.34 -19.18
C LEU A 555 -4.01 15.49 -20.16
N PHE A 556 -4.62 14.41 -20.67
CA PHE A 556 -3.96 13.41 -21.50
C PHE A 556 -4.74 13.16 -22.78
N GLY A 557 -4.04 13.13 -23.91
CA GLY A 557 -4.63 12.83 -25.21
C GLY A 557 -4.92 11.33 -25.38
N LYS A 558 -5.48 10.96 -26.54
CA LYS A 558 -5.65 9.54 -26.92
C LYS A 558 -4.33 8.78 -27.05
N ASP A 559 -3.25 9.52 -27.34
CA ASP A 559 -1.86 9.08 -27.33
C ASP A 559 -1.28 8.87 -25.91
N ARG A 560 -2.07 9.15 -24.86
CA ARG A 560 -1.68 9.16 -23.44
C ARG A 560 -0.55 10.14 -23.09
N LYS A 561 -0.19 11.06 -23.99
CA LYS A 561 0.79 12.12 -23.72
C LYS A 561 0.09 13.32 -23.07
N PRO A 562 0.81 14.15 -22.29
CA PRO A 562 0.29 15.44 -21.82
C PRO A 562 -0.34 16.23 -22.96
N ASN A 563 -1.55 16.75 -22.72
CA ASN A 563 -2.39 17.39 -23.73
C ASN A 563 -2.92 18.77 -23.31
N TYR A 564 -2.74 19.15 -22.03
CA TYR A 564 -3.22 20.44 -21.53
C TYR A 564 -2.68 21.60 -22.39
N GLU A 565 -1.35 21.70 -22.51
CA GLU A 565 -0.69 22.75 -23.29
C GLU A 565 -0.91 22.62 -24.81
N ARG A 566 -1.05 21.38 -25.31
CA ARG A 566 -1.21 21.10 -26.74
C ARG A 566 -2.59 21.47 -27.31
N SER A 567 -3.66 21.40 -26.51
CA SER A 567 -5.02 21.67 -27.02
C SER A 567 -6.06 22.14 -25.99
N SER A 568 -5.91 21.87 -24.71
CA SER A 568 -6.92 22.23 -23.69
C SER A 568 -6.76 23.66 -23.16
N ARG A 569 -5.53 24.17 -23.12
CA ARG A 569 -5.14 25.43 -22.46
C ARG A 569 -5.90 26.65 -22.97
N ASP A 570 -5.95 26.88 -24.28
CA ASP A 570 -6.64 28.05 -24.84
C ASP A 570 -8.13 28.06 -24.50
N ASN A 571 -8.77 26.89 -24.49
CA ASN A 571 -10.16 26.74 -24.11
C ASN A 571 -10.37 27.00 -22.61
N PHE A 572 -9.45 26.52 -21.76
CA PHE A 572 -9.45 26.78 -20.31
C PHE A 572 -9.30 28.27 -20.00
N LEU A 573 -8.25 28.92 -20.53
CA LEU A 573 -7.99 30.35 -20.33
C LEU A 573 -9.18 31.21 -20.77
N LYS A 574 -9.75 30.90 -21.95
CA LYS A 574 -10.93 31.59 -22.48
C LYS A 574 -12.18 31.38 -21.63
N PHE A 575 -12.39 30.18 -21.08
CA PHE A 575 -13.55 29.87 -20.24
C PHE A 575 -13.49 30.61 -18.90
N PHE A 576 -12.31 30.68 -18.28
CA PHE A 576 -12.11 31.38 -17.01
C PHE A 576 -11.80 32.87 -17.15
N GLY A 577 -11.70 33.40 -18.37
CA GLY A 577 -11.40 34.82 -18.63
C GLY A 577 -9.97 35.24 -18.27
N ILE A 578 -9.06 34.27 -18.17
CA ILE A 578 -7.66 34.48 -17.75
C ILE A 578 -6.91 35.08 -18.94
N ARG A 579 -6.30 36.26 -18.74
CA ARG A 579 -5.42 36.86 -19.75
C ARG A 579 -4.10 36.12 -19.79
N SER A 580 -3.55 35.93 -21.00
CA SER A 580 -2.18 35.44 -21.19
C SER A 580 -1.16 36.56 -20.93
N GLU A 581 -1.20 37.12 -19.72
CA GLU A 581 -0.36 38.22 -19.23
C GLU A 581 0.35 37.77 -17.95
N ASN A 582 1.19 36.74 -18.06
CA ASN A 582 2.31 36.52 -17.16
C ASN A 582 3.49 36.07 -18.02
N PRO A 583 4.64 36.78 -18.01
CA PRO A 583 5.89 36.20 -18.49
C PRO A 583 6.12 34.90 -17.72
N VAL A 584 6.57 33.85 -18.42
CA VAL A 584 7.04 32.65 -17.72
C VAL A 584 8.27 33.07 -16.93
N GLU A 585 8.14 33.23 -15.61
CA GLU A 585 9.28 33.26 -14.71
C GLU A 585 9.85 31.85 -14.69
N ARG A 586 10.66 31.61 -15.72
CA ARG A 586 11.33 30.35 -15.98
C ARG A 586 12.47 30.28 -14.97
N LEU A 587 12.17 29.80 -13.76
CA LEU A 587 13.15 29.02 -13.01
C LEU A 587 13.74 28.02 -14.00
N PRO A 588 15.06 27.81 -14.02
CA PRO A 588 15.71 27.03 -15.05
C PRO A 588 14.98 25.70 -15.18
N GLU A 589 14.43 25.49 -16.38
CA GLU A 589 13.82 24.22 -16.72
C GLU A 589 15.00 23.26 -16.78
N ALA A 590 15.04 22.31 -15.84
CA ALA A 590 15.87 21.13 -15.96
C ALA A 590 15.61 20.60 -17.37
N ASN A 591 16.59 20.79 -18.25
CA ASN A 591 16.44 20.47 -19.67
C ASN A 591 15.85 19.06 -19.73
N PRO A 592 14.77 18.81 -20.50
CA PRO A 592 14.32 17.44 -20.67
C PRO A 592 15.56 16.67 -21.08
N VAL A 593 15.88 15.61 -20.33
CA VAL A 593 16.91 14.69 -20.74
C VAL A 593 16.44 14.23 -22.10
N ILE A 594 17.12 14.71 -23.13
CA ILE A 594 17.09 14.10 -24.44
C ILE A 594 17.64 12.71 -24.13
N GLU A 595 16.74 11.74 -23.94
CA GLU A 595 17.08 10.35 -24.22
C GLU A 595 17.78 10.44 -25.57
N PRO A 596 19.09 10.14 -25.65
CA PRO A 596 19.79 10.27 -26.92
C PRO A 596 18.96 9.48 -27.92
N GLU A 597 18.58 10.13 -29.03
CA GLU A 597 18.04 9.39 -30.16
C GLU A 597 19.06 8.29 -30.42
N GLU A 598 18.69 7.03 -30.12
CA GLU A 598 19.51 5.90 -30.50
C GLU A 598 19.68 6.06 -32.00
N PRO A 599 20.91 6.25 -32.51
CA PRO A 599 21.08 6.41 -33.93
C PRO A 599 20.48 5.17 -34.58
N GLU A 600 19.62 5.34 -35.58
CA GLU A 600 19.09 4.23 -36.39
C GLU A 600 20.30 3.53 -37.05
N LEU A 601 20.84 2.55 -36.32
CA LEU A 601 21.87 1.65 -36.79
C LEU A 601 21.17 0.64 -37.67
N ASP A 602 21.35 0.83 -38.97
CA ASP A 602 20.95 -0.11 -40.01
C ASP A 602 21.77 -1.40 -39.80
N TYR A 603 21.17 -2.38 -39.12
CA TYR A 603 21.81 -3.66 -38.82
C TYR A 603 21.80 -4.55 -40.05
N ASP A 604 22.85 -4.40 -40.87
CA ASP A 604 23.10 -5.15 -42.09
C ASP A 604 23.59 -6.60 -41.81
N GLU A 605 23.39 -7.48 -42.81
CA GLU A 605 23.31 -8.95 -42.88
C GLU A 605 24.31 -9.86 -42.10
N THR A 606 25.17 -9.38 -41.19
CA THR A 606 26.25 -10.21 -40.60
C THR A 606 25.86 -11.09 -39.41
N LEU A 607 24.79 -10.75 -38.68
CA LEU A 607 24.44 -11.43 -37.41
C LEU A 607 23.69 -12.76 -37.62
N GLU A 608 22.92 -12.90 -38.70
CA GLU A 608 22.31 -14.18 -39.07
C GLU A 608 23.36 -15.22 -39.48
N ALA A 609 24.47 -14.79 -40.07
CA ALA A 609 25.56 -15.69 -40.47
C ALA A 609 26.30 -16.31 -39.26
N GLU A 610 26.56 -15.52 -38.21
CA GLU A 610 27.24 -16.02 -36.99
C GLU A 610 26.34 -16.95 -36.16
N MET A 611 25.04 -16.69 -36.10
CA MET A 611 24.09 -17.58 -35.44
C MET A 611 23.95 -18.93 -36.16
N LEU A 612 23.93 -18.93 -37.49
CA LEU A 612 23.79 -20.15 -38.29
C LEU A 612 25.03 -21.06 -38.19
N THR A 613 26.23 -20.47 -38.06
CA THR A 613 27.46 -21.25 -37.78
C THR A 613 27.48 -21.88 -36.38
N LEU A 614 26.84 -21.25 -35.38
CA LEU A 614 26.75 -21.81 -34.02
C LEU A 614 25.72 -22.96 -33.95
N GLU A 615 24.63 -22.90 -34.73
CA GLU A 615 23.69 -24.02 -34.83
C GLU A 615 24.31 -25.24 -35.56
N GLU A 616 25.11 -25.04 -36.62
CA GLU A 616 25.83 -26.15 -37.30
C GLU A 616 26.90 -26.83 -36.43
N GLU A 617 27.54 -26.10 -35.49
CA GLU A 617 28.53 -26.69 -34.57
C GLU A 617 27.89 -27.51 -33.44
N MET A 618 26.64 -27.24 -33.06
CA MET A 618 25.91 -28.00 -32.03
C MET A 618 25.36 -29.35 -32.52
N GLU A 619 25.26 -29.56 -33.84
CA GLU A 619 24.65 -30.77 -34.43
C GLU A 619 25.62 -31.96 -34.60
N GLN A 620 26.87 -31.88 -34.10
CA GLN A 620 27.95 -32.85 -34.40
C GLN A 620 28.54 -33.62 -33.21
N ILE A 621 27.83 -33.77 -32.08
CA ILE A 621 28.26 -34.67 -30.97
C ILE A 621 27.39 -35.94 -30.96
N PRO A 622 27.95 -37.17 -30.90
CA PRO A 622 27.19 -38.40 -31.16
C PRO A 622 26.34 -38.90 -29.99
N GLU A 623 25.25 -39.61 -30.32
CA GLU A 623 24.42 -40.38 -29.39
C GLU A 623 25.11 -41.69 -28.95
N GLU A 624 24.96 -42.10 -27.69
CA GLU A 624 25.13 -43.49 -27.23
C GLU A 624 23.79 -44.06 -26.71
N GLU A 625 23.59 -45.37 -26.92
CA GLU A 625 22.27 -46.04 -26.88
C GLU A 625 21.86 -46.67 -25.52
N ASP A 626 20.54 -46.65 -25.28
CA ASP A 626 19.67 -47.69 -24.68
C ASP A 626 19.78 -48.21 -23.20
N VAL A 627 18.75 -47.84 -22.40
CA VAL A 627 17.80 -48.73 -21.63
C VAL A 627 18.32 -49.47 -20.35
N PRO A 628 17.51 -49.78 -19.27
CA PRO A 628 16.11 -49.47 -18.89
C PRO A 628 15.91 -48.85 -17.47
N LEU A 629 14.63 -48.62 -17.08
CA LEU A 629 14.14 -48.22 -15.74
C LEU A 629 14.36 -49.25 -14.60
N ALA A 630 14.53 -48.76 -13.37
CA ALA A 630 13.93 -49.28 -12.13
C ALA A 630 14.01 -48.23 -10.98
N ASP A 631 13.09 -48.29 -10.01
CA ASP A 631 12.98 -47.37 -8.86
C ASP A 631 13.78 -47.85 -7.61
N GLU A 632 13.85 -46.97 -6.59
CA GLU A 632 14.19 -47.22 -5.15
C GLU A 632 15.67 -47.56 -4.79
N ASP A 633 16.41 -46.59 -4.23
CA ASP A 633 16.88 -46.55 -2.81
C ASP A 633 18.16 -45.71 -2.56
N GLU A 634 18.12 -44.95 -1.45
CA GLU A 634 19.18 -44.45 -0.53
C GLU A 634 20.50 -43.76 -1.00
N SER A 635 21.01 -42.96 -0.05
CA SER A 635 22.38 -42.46 0.16
C SER A 635 22.82 -41.09 -0.39
N GLU A 636 23.63 -40.45 0.47
CA GLU A 636 24.16 -39.09 0.44
C GLU A 636 25.36 -38.93 -0.51
N ASP A 637 25.65 -37.69 -0.93
CA ASP A 637 26.99 -37.05 -0.88
C ASP A 637 27.05 -35.79 -1.80
N GLU A 638 27.14 -34.59 -1.20
CA GLU A 638 27.57 -33.37 -1.90
C GLU A 638 29.06 -33.10 -1.57
N GLU A 639 29.96 -33.29 -2.54
CA GLU A 639 31.35 -32.83 -2.40
C GLU A 639 31.42 -31.30 -2.53
N GLY A 640 31.87 -30.64 -1.47
CA GLY A 640 32.06 -29.19 -1.43
C GLY A 640 33.35 -28.72 -2.12
N ILE A 641 33.28 -27.54 -2.75
CA ILE A 641 34.41 -26.80 -3.35
C ILE A 641 35.57 -26.68 -2.36
N THR A 642 36.79 -26.99 -2.83
CA THR A 642 37.97 -27.05 -1.97
C THR A 642 38.61 -25.68 -1.72
N THR A 643 39.29 -25.53 -0.59
CA THR A 643 39.89 -24.27 -0.14
C THR A 643 40.98 -23.73 -1.07
N GLU A 644 41.56 -24.58 -1.94
CA GLU A 644 42.53 -24.16 -2.96
C GLU A 644 41.87 -23.35 -4.08
N GLU A 645 40.64 -23.69 -4.48
CA GLU A 645 39.88 -22.94 -5.51
C GLU A 645 39.48 -21.54 -5.01
N LEU A 646 39.18 -21.41 -3.71
CA LEU A 646 38.92 -20.10 -3.09
C LEU A 646 40.17 -19.20 -3.07
N SER A 647 41.37 -19.79 -2.98
CA SER A 647 42.64 -19.05 -2.88
C SER A 647 43.06 -18.41 -4.20
N MET A 648 42.70 -19.00 -5.36
CA MET A 648 43.02 -18.42 -6.67
C MET A 648 42.18 -17.18 -7.00
N LEU A 649 41.05 -16.99 -6.34
CA LEU A 649 40.10 -15.88 -6.57
C LEU A 649 40.50 -14.56 -5.88
N LEU A 650 41.42 -14.60 -4.91
CA LEU A 650 41.78 -13.45 -4.06
C LEU A 650 43.29 -13.15 -4.11
N GLY A 651 43.73 -12.57 -5.24
CA GLY A 651 45.13 -12.30 -5.51
C GLY A 651 45.78 -11.18 -4.66
N ASN A 652 46.88 -11.55 -4.00
CA ASN A 652 48.05 -10.76 -3.58
C ASN A 652 47.89 -9.41 -2.83
N PHE A 653 48.40 -9.41 -1.59
CA PHE A 653 49.28 -8.35 -1.08
C PHE A 653 50.50 -8.96 -0.35
N GLU A 654 51.71 -8.66 -0.81
CA GLU A 654 52.98 -8.79 -0.06
C GLU A 654 53.13 -7.54 0.84
N SER A 655 53.89 -7.44 1.94
CA SER A 655 54.93 -8.24 2.65
C SER A 655 54.93 -7.75 4.13
N VAL A 656 55.57 -8.37 5.15
CA VAL A 656 57.03 -8.39 5.46
C VAL A 656 57.33 -9.32 6.65
N ASP A 657 58.33 -10.19 6.48
CA ASP A 657 59.28 -10.81 7.44
C ASP A 657 58.94 -11.14 8.93
N GLN A 658 58.93 -12.45 9.25
CA GLN A 658 59.75 -13.15 10.30
C GLN A 658 59.48 -12.83 11.81
N ILE A 659 59.80 -13.61 12.87
CA ILE A 659 60.23 -15.02 13.22
C ILE A 659 60.18 -15.08 14.80
N PRO A 660 60.00 -16.21 15.54
CA PRO A 660 59.86 -17.64 15.19
C PRO A 660 58.55 -18.28 15.78
N VAL A 661 58.62 -19.55 16.20
CA VAL A 661 57.75 -20.40 17.07
C VAL A 661 58.70 -20.99 18.16
N GLU A 662 58.39 -21.29 19.44
CA GLU A 662 57.44 -22.21 20.16
C GLU A 662 57.66 -21.95 21.70
N PRO A 663 56.89 -22.45 22.71
CA PRO A 663 55.55 -23.09 22.78
C PRO A 663 54.56 -22.36 23.74
N ASP A 664 53.36 -22.92 23.95
CA ASP A 664 52.28 -22.35 24.79
C ASP A 664 52.51 -22.39 26.32
N GLU A 665 52.13 -21.31 27.02
CA GLU A 665 51.79 -21.29 28.44
C GLU A 665 50.38 -20.68 28.61
N GLU A 666 49.48 -21.39 29.31
CA GLU A 666 48.20 -20.85 29.75
C GLU A 666 48.40 -19.75 30.81
N ILE A 667 47.55 -18.71 30.83
CA ILE A 667 46.86 -18.22 32.04
C ILE A 667 45.78 -17.17 31.67
N ALA A 668 44.56 -17.50 32.09
CA ALA A 668 43.38 -16.67 32.40
C ALA A 668 43.26 -15.20 31.93
N VAL A 669 42.11 -14.91 31.30
CA VAL A 669 41.37 -13.66 31.54
C VAL A 669 39.93 -14.00 31.94
N THR A 670 39.48 -13.39 33.04
CA THR A 670 38.17 -13.54 33.66
C THR A 670 37.04 -12.86 32.87
N THR A 671 35.88 -13.50 32.78
CA THR A 671 34.60 -12.82 32.54
C THR A 671 33.73 -12.94 33.80
N GLU A 672 33.39 -11.80 34.40
CA GLU A 672 32.40 -11.76 35.49
C GLU A 672 30.99 -11.95 34.91
N ALA A 673 30.19 -12.79 35.56
CA ALA A 673 28.80 -13.04 35.17
C ALA A 673 27.90 -11.84 35.52
N VAL A 674 26.90 -11.58 34.68
CA VAL A 674 25.67 -10.90 35.09
C VAL A 674 24.62 -11.97 35.33
N ASP A 675 24.23 -12.09 36.59
CA ASP A 675 23.33 -13.10 37.15
C ASP A 675 21.86 -12.79 36.81
N ASP A 676 21.25 -13.60 35.95
CA ASP A 676 19.80 -13.79 35.88
C ASP A 676 19.48 -15.09 36.62
N GLY A 677 19.23 -14.97 37.92
CA GLY A 677 19.08 -16.08 38.85
C GLY A 677 17.75 -16.83 38.70
N THR A 678 17.52 -17.43 37.54
CA THR A 678 16.47 -18.44 37.31
C THR A 678 17.16 -19.79 37.13
N THR A 679 16.95 -20.73 38.06
CA THR A 679 17.60 -22.06 38.00
C THR A 679 16.73 -23.09 37.29
N ASP A 680 17.33 -24.15 36.76
CA ASP A 680 16.57 -25.24 36.12
C ASP A 680 15.62 -25.95 37.10
N GLU A 681 15.92 -25.93 38.41
CA GLU A 681 15.00 -26.39 39.46
C GLU A 681 13.74 -25.51 39.54
N ASP A 682 13.86 -24.19 39.34
CA ASP A 682 12.71 -23.26 39.31
C ASP A 682 11.81 -23.52 38.08
N VAL A 683 12.43 -23.84 36.93
CA VAL A 683 11.71 -24.18 35.69
C VAL A 683 10.94 -25.49 35.87
N GLN A 684 11.57 -26.56 36.39
CA GLN A 684 10.87 -27.82 36.63
C GLN A 684 9.79 -27.70 37.73
N ALA A 685 10.00 -26.87 38.75
CA ALA A 685 8.97 -26.57 39.75
C ALA A 685 7.74 -25.91 39.12
N ALA A 686 7.93 -24.96 38.19
CA ALA A 686 6.84 -24.30 37.49
C ALA A 686 6.04 -25.26 36.58
N PHE A 687 6.71 -26.16 35.86
CA PHE A 687 6.02 -27.19 35.07
C PHE A 687 5.17 -28.13 35.94
N LYS A 688 5.70 -28.52 37.11
CA LYS A 688 4.97 -29.38 38.04
C LYS A 688 3.76 -28.70 38.68
N GLU A 689 3.84 -27.41 39.02
CA GLU A 689 2.65 -26.62 39.43
C GLU A 689 1.58 -26.58 38.33
N LEU A 690 2.00 -26.50 37.06
CA LEU A 690 1.08 -26.52 35.92
C LEU A 690 0.36 -27.87 35.77
N GLU A 691 1.11 -28.97 35.91
CA GLU A 691 0.58 -30.35 35.84
C GLU A 691 -0.38 -30.66 37.01
N GLU A 692 -0.04 -30.23 38.23
CA GLU A 692 -0.94 -30.34 39.39
C GLU A 692 -2.22 -29.48 39.24
N ALA A 693 -2.14 -28.31 38.60
CA ALA A 693 -3.29 -27.47 38.29
C ALA A 693 -4.22 -28.07 37.22
N LEU A 694 -3.66 -28.78 36.24
CA LEU A 694 -4.42 -29.44 35.15
C LEU A 694 -5.15 -30.71 35.61
N ASN A 695 -4.56 -31.48 36.54
CA ASN A 695 -5.20 -32.64 37.17
C ASN A 695 -6.48 -32.29 37.99
N GLY A 696 -6.81 -31.00 38.14
CA GLY A 696 -8.08 -30.52 38.71
C GLY A 696 -9.23 -30.38 37.70
N ILE A 697 -8.97 -30.54 36.40
CA ILE A 697 -9.95 -30.42 35.31
C ILE A 697 -10.46 -31.83 34.96
N GLY A 698 -11.78 -32.03 34.96
CA GLY A 698 -12.38 -33.36 34.81
C GLY A 698 -12.30 -33.93 33.37
N ASP A 699 -12.18 -35.25 33.28
CA ASP A 699 -11.88 -36.09 32.10
C ASP A 699 -12.82 -35.98 30.84
N ASP A 700 -13.69 -34.98 30.74
CA ASP A 700 -14.67 -34.81 29.65
C ASP A 700 -14.32 -33.65 28.68
N ASP A 701 -13.15 -33.01 28.80
CA ASP A 701 -12.73 -31.89 27.92
C ASP A 701 -11.57 -32.28 26.97
N PRO A 702 -11.80 -32.37 25.64
CA PRO A 702 -10.77 -32.78 24.68
C PRO A 702 -9.65 -31.75 24.50
N ASP A 703 -9.83 -30.49 24.91
CA ASP A 703 -8.75 -29.48 24.87
C ASP A 703 -7.73 -29.70 26.00
N ALA A 704 -8.07 -30.44 27.06
CA ALA A 704 -7.16 -30.77 28.16
C ALA A 704 -6.18 -31.91 27.82
N GLU A 705 -6.63 -32.92 27.07
CA GLU A 705 -5.79 -34.06 26.64
C GLU A 705 -4.68 -33.58 25.70
N ALA A 706 -5.00 -32.71 24.74
CA ALA A 706 -4.03 -32.09 23.82
C ALA A 706 -3.03 -31.17 24.55
N LEU A 707 -3.44 -30.50 25.62
CA LEU A 707 -2.54 -29.64 26.41
C LEU A 707 -1.57 -30.49 27.27
N MET A 708 -2.05 -31.59 27.85
CA MET A 708 -1.22 -32.54 28.59
C MET A 708 -0.19 -33.23 27.67
N GLU A 709 -0.58 -33.57 26.43
CA GLU A 709 0.34 -34.13 25.43
C GLU A 709 1.46 -33.13 25.07
N ALA A 710 1.12 -31.86 24.82
CA ALA A 710 2.11 -30.81 24.52
C ALA A 710 3.04 -30.47 25.70
N ILE A 711 2.53 -30.47 26.94
CA ILE A 711 3.36 -30.26 28.14
C ILE A 711 4.33 -31.43 28.33
N LYS A 712 3.86 -32.66 28.07
CA LYS A 712 4.70 -33.84 28.15
C LYS A 712 5.80 -33.84 27.08
N GLU A 713 5.47 -33.49 25.84
CA GLU A 713 6.43 -33.37 24.73
C GLU A 713 7.55 -32.37 25.07
N LEU A 714 7.21 -31.19 25.60
CA LEU A 714 8.18 -30.19 26.10
C LEU A 714 9.01 -30.68 27.31
N THR A 715 8.41 -31.49 28.20
CA THR A 715 9.13 -32.04 29.36
C THR A 715 10.11 -33.14 28.93
N ASP A 716 9.72 -33.96 27.96
CA ASP A 716 10.55 -35.01 27.37
C ASP A 716 11.69 -34.39 26.53
N GLU A 717 11.50 -33.25 25.84
CA GLU A 717 12.58 -32.48 25.19
C GLU A 717 13.62 -31.96 26.21
N VAL A 718 13.18 -31.30 27.29
CA VAL A 718 14.10 -30.79 28.33
C VAL A 718 14.86 -31.93 29.03
N ALA A 719 14.24 -33.09 29.21
CA ALA A 719 14.90 -34.28 29.72
C ALA A 719 15.93 -34.87 28.74
N ALA A 720 15.69 -34.78 27.43
CA ALA A 720 16.63 -35.23 26.39
C ALA A 720 17.88 -34.34 26.34
N ASP A 721 17.74 -33.01 26.40
CA ASP A 721 18.86 -32.06 26.48
C ASP A 721 19.75 -32.31 27.71
N GLN A 722 19.14 -32.64 28.86
CA GLN A 722 19.88 -33.05 30.07
C GLN A 722 20.59 -34.41 29.91
N GLU A 723 20.00 -35.36 29.19
CA GLU A 723 20.65 -36.65 28.92
C GLU A 723 21.73 -36.55 27.82
N GLU A 724 21.74 -35.52 26.97
CA GLU A 724 22.80 -35.29 25.98
C GLU A 724 23.99 -34.54 26.59
N THR A 725 23.74 -33.48 27.36
CA THR A 725 24.77 -32.77 28.15
C THR A 725 25.49 -33.70 29.14
N ALA A 726 24.77 -34.56 29.86
CA ALA A 726 25.38 -35.55 30.76
C ALA A 726 26.31 -36.55 30.02
N LYS A 727 25.97 -36.95 28.79
CA LYS A 727 26.81 -37.84 27.97
C LYS A 727 28.08 -37.15 27.45
N ASP A 728 28.04 -35.84 27.22
CA ASP A 728 29.21 -35.07 26.81
C ASP A 728 30.12 -34.71 28.00
N GLU A 729 29.58 -34.60 29.22
CA GLU A 729 30.39 -34.58 30.45
C GLU A 729 31.03 -35.95 30.76
N GLU A 730 30.30 -37.06 30.61
CA GLU A 730 30.85 -38.42 30.83
C GLU A 730 31.95 -38.77 29.80
N LYS A 731 31.84 -38.28 28.55
CA LYS A 731 32.92 -38.35 27.54
C LYS A 731 34.15 -37.50 27.87
N LYS A 732 34.01 -36.44 28.67
CA LYS A 732 35.15 -35.66 29.18
C LYS A 732 35.86 -36.43 30.29
N GLU A 733 35.13 -36.92 31.29
CA GLU A 733 35.74 -37.69 32.39
C GLU A 733 36.42 -38.99 31.92
N LEU A 734 35.91 -39.65 30.87
CA LEU A 734 36.54 -40.85 30.29
C LEU A 734 37.83 -40.58 29.49
N ASN A 735 38.13 -39.33 29.12
CA ASN A 735 39.39 -38.98 28.46
C ASN A 735 40.48 -38.51 29.43
N ASP A 736 40.11 -38.08 30.65
CA ASP A 736 41.05 -37.58 31.67
C ASP A 736 41.59 -38.66 32.64
N SER A 737 41.20 -39.94 32.48
CA SER A 737 41.54 -40.99 33.45
C SER A 737 42.81 -41.81 33.18
N ASP A 738 43.54 -41.56 32.08
CA ASP A 738 44.63 -42.45 31.60
C ASP A 738 46.07 -41.94 31.84
N ASP A 739 46.26 -40.88 32.66
CA ASP A 739 47.60 -40.38 33.03
C ASP A 739 47.77 -40.19 34.57
N LEU A 740 48.06 -41.30 35.27
CA LEU A 740 48.60 -41.30 36.64
C LEU A 740 50.04 -41.83 36.65
N PRO A 741 51.04 -41.02 37.04
CA PRO A 741 52.42 -41.47 37.20
C PRO A 741 52.69 -42.12 38.58
N MET A 742 53.12 -43.39 38.56
CA MET A 742 53.70 -44.22 39.67
C MET A 742 53.22 -44.03 41.11
#